data_AF-A0A1S9RMP3-F1
#
_entry.id   AF-A0A1S9RMP3-F1
#
_cell.length_a   1.000
_cell.length_b   1.000
_cell.length_c   1.000
_cell.angle_alpha   90.00
_cell.angle_beta   90.00
_cell.angle_gamma   90.00
#
_symmetry.space_group_name_H-M   'P 1'
#
loop_
_entity.id
_entity.type
_entity.pdbx_description
1 polymer ?
#
loop_
_entity_poly.entity_id
_entity_poly.type
_entity_poly.pdbx_seq_one_letter_code
_entity_poly.pdbx_strand_id
1 'polypeptide(L)'
;MVVKQFHLLGEPSSTARNIEFEEKIDFEGLQHWIAGQFAIVEPNGIGFQSSDATLSSVSEVLSSTDSIAISIDGKPVREIPGPKGLPFVGNYFEVYPDHLGNHQRLFDQYGPIFQTTNMGRTIYHTNDPQLSAIVFAESDFFSKKINESHPLYPIKNQEAGVFLGDTDTPEWRAAHKFLPPALGPKAVRHYAPTMQATVEDAFSVFDQLDETGEAWNVYQYMLKLGSQAVGKLVLGIDFKHFTSPDAPPHELVYRIAESLTLNKKVAARGDWYAKLPFGDPKKLRDARWRIIEMVEESIANAKRGGVEDLPLQDAALKATNMVDYAIRATDNKGEKLPKTSLMQALVVATGAGFTTTSSLLSWLIYSLVNYDGMQERLLQELIDNDINADTQITADLTDKLTFMDKFIKETQRRHNPSYQPARTAKVSMILPGGYKLPADAVVIPALHHVHNNPAVWDNPARFDPDRWDTDAVRNRHKAAYIPFAAGPRMCIGFNFALQEVKVFLPKLLYRYKFTRENDGPIEYDPMFQLIRPNNLYVRAERRVKWPPKTEPEPVQRRKSNSTPHPPRPTALRAAITEPELLFLGFIYSNHNISELTSPSLIYQPRPGQPPDQTIHTIMTGHDQSLSRSGRTMTALSHTLDELGLVTMYHSTRDVKFLCAQRFVRLFAYGGSTLILASYLSAIGVADDRIGLFMTLTLVGDVVISFFLTLFADAMGRKAVLALGSALMAGSGVVFALSGNFWVLLTAAVFGVISPSGNEIGPFRAVEESTLAHLTPHEKLPDVFAWYSLVGTAGTALGQLICGWTISSLQDLHGWAFIPSCRIIFFVYAGVGLVKLILTLALTHKVETAEKQKAREQQNGETRPLLADSAPVEQEVAPKKKSLFASIEKDLWSLVIRLFILFGIDSFASGLASLSWMTYFFHRKFSLPEGELGTIFFVTSSISAASMLVASSIAKRIGNVKTMVFTHLPSAICLALISVPNSLPLALTFLVLRACSQNMDVAPRAAFLAAALPSDKRTAIMGAVNVVKTTSQSLGPLLTGILARNNMFGVSFMIAGCLKVTYDLGMLVSFAGKEAEKRKQVAREANGDEEETR
;
A
#
# COMPACT_ATOMS: atom_id res chain seq x y z
N MET A 1 16.87 -61.91 -5.22
CA MET A 1 16.17 -60.63 -5.44
C MET A 1 14.76 -60.94 -5.89
N VAL A 2 13.76 -60.21 -5.39
CA VAL A 2 12.35 -60.35 -5.75
C VAL A 2 11.86 -59.02 -6.32
N VAL A 3 10.99 -59.08 -7.33
CA VAL A 3 10.37 -57.89 -7.94
C VAL A 3 8.90 -57.84 -7.55
N LYS A 4 8.47 -56.71 -6.99
CA LYS A 4 7.05 -56.41 -6.70
C LYS A 4 6.66 -55.03 -7.23
N GLN A 5 5.37 -54.85 -7.48
CA GLN A 5 4.81 -53.57 -7.91
C GLN A 5 4.33 -52.76 -6.73
N PHE A 6 4.84 -51.54 -6.58
CA PHE A 6 4.43 -50.61 -5.54
C PHE A 6 3.90 -49.31 -6.14
N HIS A 7 2.86 -48.73 -5.56
CA HIS A 7 2.35 -47.39 -5.89
C HIS A 7 2.01 -46.64 -4.60
N LEU A 8 1.85 -45.32 -4.68
CA LEU A 8 1.45 -44.50 -3.53
C LEU A 8 -0.06 -44.60 -3.33
N LEU A 9 -0.51 -44.89 -2.11
CA LEU A 9 -1.92 -44.90 -1.75
C LEU A 9 -2.53 -43.52 -2.01
N GLY A 10 -3.62 -43.44 -2.78
CA GLY A 10 -4.22 -42.18 -3.24
C GLY A 10 -3.86 -41.81 -4.67
N GLU A 11 -2.88 -42.49 -5.29
CA GLU A 11 -2.66 -42.47 -6.73
C GLU A 11 -3.30 -43.69 -7.41
N PRO A 12 -3.60 -43.61 -8.72
CA PRO A 12 -4.06 -44.78 -9.48
C PRO A 12 -2.99 -45.88 -9.49
N SER A 13 -3.39 -47.15 -9.40
CA SER A 13 -2.47 -48.30 -9.46
C SER A 13 -1.65 -48.37 -10.77
N SER A 14 -2.07 -47.66 -11.81
CA SER A 14 -1.30 -47.48 -13.05
C SER A 14 0.01 -46.72 -12.85
N THR A 15 0.22 -46.02 -11.72
CA THR A 15 1.50 -45.37 -11.37
C THR A 15 2.50 -46.33 -10.71
N ALA A 16 2.12 -47.62 -10.56
CA ALA A 16 2.96 -48.61 -9.91
C ALA A 16 4.31 -48.80 -10.61
N ARG A 17 5.35 -48.96 -9.79
CA ARG A 17 6.74 -49.18 -10.21
C ARG A 17 7.16 -50.57 -9.79
N ASN A 18 7.87 -51.27 -10.69
CA ASN A 18 8.55 -52.51 -10.35
C ASN A 18 9.77 -52.18 -9.49
N ILE A 19 9.80 -52.69 -8.25
CA ILE A 19 10.92 -52.51 -7.32
C ILE A 19 11.51 -53.86 -7.00
N GLU A 20 12.82 -53.95 -7.19
CA GLU A 20 13.63 -55.12 -6.87
C GLU A 20 14.26 -54.95 -5.48
N PHE A 21 14.18 -55.99 -4.63
CA PHE A 21 14.78 -56.00 -3.30
C PHE A 21 15.18 -57.42 -2.85
N GLU A 22 15.96 -57.53 -1.78
CA GLU A 22 16.43 -58.80 -1.25
C GLU A 22 15.30 -59.58 -0.57
N GLU A 23 15.18 -60.88 -0.84
CA GLU A 23 14.13 -61.73 -0.26
C GLU A 23 14.23 -61.86 1.28
N LYS A 24 15.45 -61.72 1.81
CA LYS A 24 15.75 -61.81 3.25
C LYS A 24 15.73 -60.46 3.97
N ILE A 25 15.29 -59.39 3.30
CA ILE A 25 15.15 -58.08 3.93
C ILE A 25 14.16 -58.17 5.09
N ASP A 26 14.43 -57.49 6.20
CA ASP A 26 13.45 -57.34 7.26
C ASP A 26 12.44 -56.23 6.91
N PHE A 27 11.39 -56.10 7.73
CA PHE A 27 10.31 -55.16 7.42
C PHE A 27 10.79 -53.70 7.46
N GLU A 28 11.63 -53.36 8.44
CA GLU A 28 12.22 -52.03 8.57
C GLU A 28 13.17 -51.72 7.40
N GLY A 29 14.01 -52.67 7.00
CA GLY A 29 14.87 -52.55 5.83
C GLY A 29 14.05 -52.35 4.55
N LEU A 30 12.92 -53.04 4.40
CA LEU A 30 12.01 -52.84 3.27
C LEU A 30 11.40 -51.44 3.29
N GLN A 31 10.94 -50.95 4.44
CA GLN A 31 10.45 -49.57 4.58
C GLN A 31 11.51 -48.55 4.14
N HIS A 32 12.76 -48.69 4.60
CA HIS A 32 13.87 -47.82 4.21
C HIS A 32 14.19 -47.90 2.71
N TRP A 33 14.18 -49.11 2.13
CA TRP A 33 14.40 -49.30 0.70
C TRP A 33 13.32 -48.60 -0.13
N ILE A 34 12.05 -48.83 0.22
CA ILE A 34 10.90 -48.20 -0.45
C ILE A 34 10.93 -46.69 -0.28
N ALA A 35 11.32 -46.18 0.89
CA ALA A 35 11.44 -44.75 1.13
C ALA A 35 12.42 -44.09 0.15
N GLY A 36 13.56 -44.72 -0.10
CA GLY A 36 14.55 -44.25 -1.09
C GLY A 36 14.01 -44.25 -2.52
N GLN A 37 13.19 -45.23 -2.90
CA GLN A 37 12.62 -45.34 -4.25
C GLN A 37 11.51 -44.31 -4.55
N PHE A 38 10.79 -43.88 -3.51
CA PHE A 38 9.68 -42.92 -3.62
C PHE A 38 9.97 -41.53 -3.04
N ALA A 39 11.21 -41.27 -2.59
CA ALA A 39 11.59 -40.03 -1.90
C ALA A 39 10.67 -39.70 -0.70
N ILE A 40 10.38 -40.72 0.12
CA ILE A 40 9.64 -40.57 1.38
C ILE A 40 10.63 -40.20 2.47
N VAL A 41 10.36 -39.11 3.19
CA VAL A 41 11.35 -38.53 4.12
C VAL A 41 11.49 -39.34 5.41
N GLU A 42 10.39 -39.92 5.92
CA GLU A 42 10.37 -40.72 7.15
C GLU A 42 9.98 -42.17 6.83
N PRO A 43 10.93 -43.12 6.78
CA PRO A 43 10.66 -44.51 6.42
C PRO A 43 9.74 -45.23 7.40
N ASN A 44 9.84 -44.91 8.70
CA ASN A 44 9.12 -45.63 9.75
C ASN A 44 7.59 -45.47 9.66
N GLY A 45 7.11 -44.42 8.97
CA GLY A 45 5.70 -44.18 8.73
C GLY A 45 5.10 -44.99 7.57
N ILE A 46 5.91 -45.77 6.82
CA ILE A 46 5.46 -46.50 5.64
C ILE A 46 4.64 -47.72 6.05
N GLY A 47 3.39 -47.79 5.59
CA GLY A 47 2.55 -48.98 5.67
C GLY A 47 2.25 -49.54 4.28
N PHE A 48 2.14 -50.86 4.16
CA PHE A 48 1.83 -51.55 2.90
C PHE A 48 0.40 -52.07 2.92
N GLN A 49 -0.32 -51.94 1.80
CA GLN A 49 -1.71 -52.41 1.66
C GLN A 49 -1.91 -53.12 0.32
N SER A 50 -2.76 -54.15 0.29
CA SER A 50 -3.18 -54.85 -0.92
C SER A 50 -4.66 -55.20 -0.82
N SER A 51 -5.47 -54.82 -1.81
CA SER A 51 -6.92 -55.09 -1.85
C SER A 51 -7.63 -54.81 -0.50
N ASP A 52 -7.34 -53.63 0.07
CA ASP A 52 -7.81 -53.11 1.37
C ASP A 52 -7.31 -53.84 2.65
N ALA A 53 -6.45 -54.86 2.52
CA ALA A 53 -5.78 -55.51 3.64
C ALA A 53 -4.42 -54.85 3.94
N THR A 54 -4.13 -54.60 5.23
CA THR A 54 -2.82 -54.10 5.67
C THR A 54 -1.81 -55.25 5.73
N LEU A 55 -0.63 -55.05 5.14
CA LEU A 55 0.47 -56.01 5.15
C LEU A 55 1.46 -55.59 6.24
N SER A 56 1.68 -56.48 7.21
CA SER A 56 2.44 -56.26 8.43
C SER A 56 3.78 -57.00 8.49
N SER A 57 4.04 -57.86 7.50
CA SER A 57 5.30 -58.62 7.40
C SER A 57 5.80 -58.70 5.96
N VAL A 58 7.11 -58.96 5.79
CA VAL A 58 7.71 -59.15 4.47
C VAL A 58 7.12 -60.39 3.77
N SER A 59 6.78 -61.43 4.53
CA SER A 59 6.12 -62.63 3.98
C SER A 59 4.76 -62.32 3.34
N GLU A 60 3.97 -61.41 3.93
CA GLU A 60 2.70 -60.95 3.35
C GLU A 60 2.90 -60.08 2.09
N VAL A 61 3.94 -59.24 2.08
CA VAL A 61 4.34 -58.49 0.88
C VAL A 61 4.74 -59.43 -0.26
N LEU A 62 5.49 -60.49 0.06
CA LEU A 62 5.92 -61.50 -0.92
C LEU A 62 4.76 -62.34 -1.44
N SER A 63 3.75 -62.64 -0.62
CA SER A 63 2.58 -63.43 -1.02
C SER A 63 1.53 -62.65 -1.81
N SER A 64 1.51 -61.31 -1.73
CA SER A 64 0.58 -60.47 -2.50
C SER A 64 0.77 -60.63 -4.01
N THR A 65 -0.32 -60.92 -4.72
CA THR A 65 -0.38 -60.99 -6.19
C THR A 65 -0.69 -59.64 -6.83
N ASP A 66 -1.39 -58.77 -6.11
CA ASP A 66 -1.80 -57.45 -6.58
C ASP A 66 -0.70 -56.41 -6.33
N SER A 67 -0.81 -55.26 -7.01
CA SER A 67 0.05 -54.11 -6.77
C SER A 67 -0.12 -53.57 -5.35
N ILE A 68 0.98 -53.32 -4.66
CA ILE A 68 0.99 -52.94 -3.25
C ILE A 68 0.91 -51.41 -3.13
N ALA A 69 -0.07 -50.92 -2.38
CA ALA A 69 -0.23 -49.50 -2.08
C ALA A 69 0.61 -49.10 -0.85
N ILE A 70 1.30 -47.97 -0.95
CA ILE A 70 2.14 -47.38 0.10
C ILE A 70 1.36 -46.27 0.80
N SER A 71 1.01 -46.49 2.05
CA SER A 71 0.44 -45.49 2.94
C SER A 71 1.52 -44.81 3.77
N ILE A 72 1.30 -43.55 4.16
CA ILE A 72 2.23 -42.77 5.00
C ILE A 72 1.50 -42.39 6.28
N ASP A 73 1.96 -42.88 7.42
CA ASP A 73 1.31 -42.76 8.73
C ASP A 73 -0.16 -43.21 8.68
N GLY A 74 -0.42 -44.28 7.92
CA GLY A 74 -1.77 -44.83 7.67
C GLY A 74 -2.67 -43.96 6.79
N LYS A 75 -2.14 -42.91 6.15
CA LYS A 75 -2.89 -41.97 5.30
C LYS A 75 -2.54 -42.13 3.82
N PRO A 76 -3.49 -41.83 2.91
CA PRO A 76 -3.18 -41.65 1.50
C PRO A 76 -2.32 -40.40 1.29
N VAL A 77 -1.46 -40.48 0.28
CA VAL A 77 -0.64 -39.40 -0.20
C VAL A 77 -1.52 -38.36 -0.91
N ARG A 78 -1.35 -37.08 -0.56
CA ARG A 78 -2.19 -35.96 -1.03
C ARG A 78 -1.40 -34.68 -1.21
N GLU A 79 -1.97 -33.75 -1.96
CA GLU A 79 -1.44 -32.39 -2.08
C GLU A 79 -1.58 -31.61 -0.77
N ILE A 80 -0.68 -30.66 -0.54
CA ILE A 80 -0.75 -29.77 0.62
C ILE A 80 -1.97 -28.84 0.45
N PRO A 81 -2.88 -28.76 1.44
CA PRO A 81 -4.08 -27.93 1.33
C PRO A 81 -3.76 -26.44 1.40
N GLY A 82 -4.67 -25.59 0.91
CA GLY A 82 -4.55 -24.14 0.98
C GLY A 82 -5.78 -23.41 0.44
N PRO A 83 -5.93 -22.11 0.75
CA PRO A 83 -7.03 -21.30 0.26
C PRO A 83 -6.97 -21.12 -1.27
N LYS A 84 -8.13 -21.08 -1.92
CA LYS A 84 -8.21 -20.74 -3.35
C LYS A 84 -7.79 -19.27 -3.56
N GLY A 85 -6.83 -19.05 -4.45
CA GLY A 85 -6.33 -17.71 -4.77
C GLY A 85 -7.23 -16.96 -5.75
N LEU A 86 -7.25 -15.62 -5.64
CA LEU A 86 -7.85 -14.74 -6.64
C LEU A 86 -6.95 -14.66 -7.89
N PRO A 87 -7.51 -14.38 -9.08
CA PRO A 87 -6.70 -14.14 -10.28
C PRO A 87 -5.63 -13.05 -10.07
N PHE A 88 -4.43 -13.26 -10.60
CA PHE A 88 -3.25 -12.38 -10.55
C PHE A 88 -2.63 -12.10 -9.17
N VAL A 89 -3.43 -11.91 -8.12
CA VAL A 89 -2.95 -11.59 -6.76
C VAL A 89 -2.83 -12.81 -5.85
N GLY A 90 -3.49 -13.90 -6.20
CA GLY A 90 -3.50 -15.15 -5.43
C GLY A 90 -4.15 -14.95 -4.05
N ASN A 91 -3.46 -15.37 -2.99
CA ASN A 91 -3.91 -15.30 -1.60
C ASN A 91 -3.43 -14.03 -0.88
N TYR A 92 -2.98 -13.01 -1.60
CA TYR A 92 -2.40 -11.81 -0.98
C TYR A 92 -3.31 -11.18 0.10
N PHE A 93 -4.61 -11.08 -0.18
CA PHE A 93 -5.61 -10.53 0.74
C PHE A 93 -6.10 -11.53 1.81
N GLU A 94 -5.77 -12.82 1.66
CA GLU A 94 -5.97 -13.82 2.74
C GLU A 94 -4.89 -13.69 3.81
N VAL A 95 -3.69 -13.21 3.43
CA VAL A 95 -2.52 -13.11 4.31
C VAL A 95 -2.37 -11.71 4.89
N TYR A 96 -2.46 -10.66 4.06
CA TYR A 96 -2.22 -9.28 4.47
C TYR A 96 -3.53 -8.50 4.71
N PRO A 97 -3.56 -7.51 5.63
CA PRO A 97 -2.42 -6.88 6.28
C PRO A 97 -1.85 -7.61 7.49
N ASP A 98 -2.62 -8.44 8.20
CA ASP A 98 -2.17 -9.15 9.41
C ASP A 98 -1.72 -10.57 9.10
N HIS A 99 -0.45 -10.75 8.71
CA HIS A 99 0.04 -12.07 8.36
C HIS A 99 0.12 -13.04 9.55
N LEU A 100 0.23 -12.57 10.80
CA LEU A 100 0.33 -13.48 11.95
C LEU A 100 -1.04 -14.04 12.30
N GLY A 101 -2.03 -13.19 12.49
CA GLY A 101 -3.40 -13.60 12.76
C GLY A 101 -3.97 -14.45 11.62
N ASN A 102 -3.72 -14.06 10.37
CA ASN A 102 -4.19 -14.83 9.23
C ASN A 102 -3.50 -16.18 9.06
N HIS A 103 -2.19 -16.30 9.31
CA HIS A 103 -1.54 -17.61 9.31
C HIS A 103 -2.09 -18.51 10.42
N GLN A 104 -2.40 -17.98 11.61
CA GLN A 104 -3.04 -18.78 12.66
C GLN A 104 -4.38 -19.34 12.19
N ARG A 105 -5.24 -18.50 11.63
CA ARG A 105 -6.53 -18.92 11.04
C ARG A 105 -6.35 -20.02 10.00
N LEU A 106 -5.33 -19.91 9.14
CA LEU A 106 -5.04 -20.91 8.12
C LEU A 106 -4.53 -22.23 8.71
N PHE A 107 -3.70 -22.20 9.75
CA PHE A 107 -3.30 -23.41 10.48
C PHE A 107 -4.50 -24.08 11.15
N ASP A 108 -5.39 -23.30 11.78
CA ASP A 108 -6.60 -23.82 12.42
C ASP A 108 -7.54 -24.49 11.40
N GLN A 109 -7.58 -23.97 10.16
CA GLN A 109 -8.43 -24.48 9.09
C GLN A 109 -7.84 -25.69 8.34
N TYR A 110 -6.55 -25.65 8.02
CA TYR A 110 -5.91 -26.62 7.12
C TYR A 110 -4.99 -27.62 7.82
N GLY A 111 -4.72 -27.43 9.12
CA GLY A 111 -3.91 -28.34 9.93
C GLY A 111 -2.41 -27.98 9.92
N PRO A 112 -1.51 -28.97 10.09
CA PRO A 112 -0.09 -28.74 10.44
C PRO A 112 0.77 -28.12 9.33
N ILE A 113 0.28 -28.13 8.10
CA ILE A 113 0.94 -27.56 6.92
C ILE A 113 -0.10 -27.06 5.92
N PHE A 114 0.14 -25.88 5.37
CA PHE A 114 -0.68 -25.32 4.29
C PHE A 114 0.19 -24.60 3.25
N GLN A 115 -0.38 -24.32 2.09
CA GLN A 115 0.25 -23.50 1.05
C GLN A 115 -0.54 -22.22 0.76
N THR A 116 0.16 -21.18 0.36
CA THR A 116 -0.42 -19.96 -0.23
C THR A 116 0.36 -19.54 -1.45
N THR A 117 -0.32 -18.98 -2.45
CA THR A 117 0.29 -18.36 -3.63
C THR A 117 0.06 -16.86 -3.56
N ASN A 118 1.09 -16.07 -3.28
CA ASN A 118 0.98 -14.61 -3.15
C ASN A 118 1.72 -13.93 -4.31
N MET A 119 1.00 -13.16 -5.13
CA MET A 119 1.59 -12.42 -6.27
C MET A 119 2.47 -13.31 -7.17
N GLY A 120 2.02 -14.54 -7.44
CA GLY A 120 2.73 -15.51 -8.28
C GLY A 120 3.78 -16.38 -7.58
N ARG A 121 3.98 -16.22 -6.26
CA ARG A 121 4.95 -17.01 -5.48
C ARG A 121 4.25 -17.96 -4.51
N THR A 122 4.53 -19.25 -4.62
CA THR A 122 3.95 -20.26 -3.73
C THR A 122 4.87 -20.55 -2.56
N ILE A 123 4.33 -20.43 -1.35
CA ILE A 123 5.03 -20.65 -0.09
C ILE A 123 4.22 -21.64 0.74
N TYR A 124 4.93 -22.59 1.34
CA TYR A 124 4.38 -23.58 2.25
C TYR A 124 4.72 -23.18 3.69
N HIS A 125 3.78 -23.32 4.60
CA HIS A 125 3.94 -22.95 6.00
C HIS A 125 3.64 -24.16 6.88
N THR A 126 4.48 -24.42 7.89
CA THR A 126 4.23 -25.45 8.90
C THR A 126 4.36 -24.91 10.31
N ASN A 127 3.48 -25.36 11.21
CA ASN A 127 3.56 -25.14 12.66
C ASN A 127 3.85 -26.45 13.42
N ASP A 128 4.19 -27.52 12.71
CA ASP A 128 4.46 -28.84 13.27
C ASP A 128 5.96 -29.00 13.60
N PRO A 129 6.32 -29.42 14.83
CA PRO A 129 7.72 -29.59 15.22
C PRO A 129 8.47 -30.67 14.42
N GLN A 130 7.82 -31.78 14.05
CA GLN A 130 8.48 -32.87 13.30
C GLN A 130 8.83 -32.39 11.89
N LEU A 131 7.87 -31.78 11.18
CA LEU A 131 8.09 -31.17 9.87
C LEU A 131 9.15 -30.06 9.95
N SER A 132 9.13 -29.25 11.00
CA SER A 132 10.14 -28.19 11.20
C SER A 132 11.56 -28.75 11.34
N ALA A 133 11.75 -29.87 12.05
CA ALA A 133 13.06 -30.51 12.17
C ALA A 133 13.56 -31.07 10.84
N ILE A 134 12.69 -31.71 10.07
CA ILE A 134 12.98 -32.20 8.71
C ILE A 134 13.45 -31.03 7.83
N VAL A 135 12.69 -29.94 7.83
CA VAL A 135 12.97 -28.77 6.98
C VAL A 135 14.32 -28.13 7.35
N PHE A 136 14.67 -28.06 8.64
CA PHE A 136 15.93 -27.46 9.09
C PHE A 136 17.15 -28.40 9.06
N ALA A 137 16.98 -29.67 8.72
CA ALA A 137 18.06 -30.65 8.79
C ALA A 137 19.25 -30.34 7.85
N GLU A 138 19.05 -29.54 6.79
CA GLU A 138 20.02 -29.35 5.69
C GLU A 138 20.52 -30.70 5.15
N SER A 139 19.60 -31.53 4.68
CA SER A 139 19.83 -32.90 4.22
C SER A 139 19.83 -33.01 2.68
N ASP A 140 19.70 -34.24 2.16
CA ASP A 140 19.45 -34.49 0.75
C ASP A 140 18.07 -33.97 0.29
N PHE A 141 17.15 -33.76 1.23
CA PHE A 141 15.81 -33.25 0.95
C PHE A 141 15.71 -31.73 0.98
N PHE A 142 16.37 -31.06 1.93
CA PHE A 142 16.25 -29.62 2.13
C PHE A 142 17.59 -28.90 2.15
N SER A 143 17.61 -27.68 1.64
CA SER A 143 18.73 -26.76 1.79
C SER A 143 18.24 -25.32 1.82
N LYS A 144 19.00 -24.40 2.41
CA LYS A 144 18.74 -22.97 2.25
C LYS A 144 19.19 -22.51 0.87
N LYS A 145 18.33 -22.70 -0.13
CA LYS A 145 18.45 -22.12 -1.48
C LYS A 145 17.45 -20.97 -1.63
N ILE A 146 17.94 -19.76 -1.87
CA ILE A 146 17.12 -18.55 -2.05
C ILE A 146 16.70 -18.48 -3.53
N ASN A 147 15.62 -19.17 -3.87
CA ASN A 147 14.96 -19.12 -5.19
C ASN A 147 13.90 -17.99 -5.23
N GLU A 148 13.21 -17.81 -6.36
CA GLU A 148 12.28 -16.69 -6.59
C GLU A 148 11.12 -16.61 -5.59
N SER A 149 10.67 -17.76 -5.07
CA SER A 149 9.59 -17.81 -4.06
C SER A 149 10.10 -17.53 -2.64
N HIS A 150 11.42 -17.55 -2.42
CA HIS A 150 12.01 -17.34 -1.10
C HIS A 150 11.85 -15.87 -0.64
N PRO A 151 11.44 -15.60 0.61
CA PRO A 151 11.21 -14.22 1.11
C PRO A 151 12.42 -13.28 0.99
N LEU A 152 13.63 -13.82 1.03
CA LEU A 152 14.89 -13.07 0.90
C LEU A 152 15.38 -12.88 -0.55
N TYR A 153 14.68 -13.40 -1.57
CA TYR A 153 15.11 -13.33 -2.96
C TYR A 153 15.45 -11.91 -3.45
N PRO A 154 14.65 -10.86 -3.17
CA PRO A 154 14.96 -9.50 -3.63
C PRO A 154 16.26 -8.91 -3.08
N ILE A 155 16.77 -9.47 -1.97
CA ILE A 155 17.99 -9.03 -1.31
C ILE A 155 19.09 -10.08 -1.29
N LYS A 156 18.95 -11.15 -2.08
CA LYS A 156 19.96 -12.20 -2.22
C LYS A 156 21.33 -11.60 -2.55
N ASN A 157 22.34 -12.05 -1.82
CA ASN A 157 23.73 -11.73 -2.09
C ASN A 157 24.60 -12.92 -1.67
N GLN A 158 25.23 -13.59 -2.64
CA GLN A 158 26.00 -14.80 -2.38
C GLN A 158 27.25 -14.54 -1.54
N GLU A 159 27.86 -13.37 -1.69
CA GLU A 159 29.03 -12.95 -0.88
C GLU A 159 28.68 -12.78 0.59
N ALA A 160 27.43 -12.44 0.91
CA ALA A 160 26.89 -12.39 2.27
C ALA A 160 26.52 -13.80 2.79
N GLY A 161 27.35 -14.81 2.47
CA GLY A 161 27.09 -16.26 2.59
C GLY A 161 26.53 -16.73 3.93
N VAL A 162 26.72 -15.96 5.01
CA VAL A 162 26.15 -16.21 6.33
C VAL A 162 24.61 -16.15 6.37
N PHE A 163 23.96 -15.20 5.68
CA PHE A 163 22.50 -14.99 5.77
C PHE A 163 21.81 -14.81 4.42
N LEU A 164 22.40 -14.07 3.47
CA LEU A 164 21.77 -13.73 2.19
C LEU A 164 22.28 -14.57 1.01
N GLY A 165 23.18 -15.51 1.25
CA GLY A 165 23.63 -16.50 0.26
C GLY A 165 22.99 -17.86 0.45
N ASP A 166 23.02 -18.67 -0.61
CA ASP A 166 22.63 -20.09 -0.60
C ASP A 166 23.60 -20.97 0.21
N THR A 167 23.13 -22.10 0.73
CA THR A 167 23.99 -23.19 1.22
C THR A 167 24.79 -23.80 0.04
N ASP A 168 25.87 -24.53 0.33
CA ASP A 168 26.70 -25.27 -0.64
C ASP A 168 27.60 -24.45 -1.57
N THR A 169 27.74 -23.14 -1.35
CA THR A 169 28.65 -22.29 -2.12
C THR A 169 30.00 -22.04 -1.41
N PRO A 170 31.07 -21.69 -2.15
CA PRO A 170 32.36 -21.35 -1.54
C PRO A 170 32.27 -20.22 -0.50
N GLU A 171 31.41 -19.22 -0.74
CA GLU A 171 31.20 -18.07 0.14
C GLU A 171 30.57 -18.49 1.48
N TRP A 172 29.60 -19.42 1.44
CA TRP A 172 29.03 -19.97 2.66
C TRP A 172 30.07 -20.74 3.46
N ARG A 173 30.84 -21.64 2.82
CA ARG A 173 31.90 -22.41 3.49
C ARG A 173 32.96 -21.50 4.11
N ALA A 174 33.33 -20.42 3.41
CA ALA A 174 34.27 -19.44 3.93
C ALA A 174 33.69 -18.68 5.13
N ALA A 175 32.48 -18.13 5.03
CA ALA A 175 31.83 -17.44 6.14
C ALA A 175 31.64 -18.34 7.37
N HIS A 176 31.19 -19.58 7.18
CA HIS A 176 30.99 -20.56 8.26
C HIS A 176 32.29 -21.14 8.83
N LYS A 177 33.44 -20.90 8.18
CA LYS A 177 34.76 -21.17 8.76
C LYS A 177 35.27 -20.00 9.58
N PHE A 178 35.19 -18.79 9.05
CA PHE A 178 35.86 -17.61 9.63
C PHE A 178 35.02 -16.88 10.69
N LEU A 179 33.68 -16.90 10.63
CA LEU A 179 32.86 -16.10 11.55
C LEU A 179 32.58 -16.77 12.91
N PRO A 180 32.30 -18.09 13.01
CA PRO A 180 31.95 -18.70 14.29
C PRO A 180 32.96 -18.49 15.43
N PRO A 181 34.29 -18.50 15.22
CA PRO A 181 35.24 -18.27 16.32
C PRO A 181 35.05 -16.92 17.03
N ALA A 182 34.71 -15.86 16.30
CA ALA A 182 34.44 -14.53 16.87
C ALA A 182 33.07 -14.42 17.56
N LEU A 183 32.15 -15.35 17.28
CA LEU A 183 30.80 -15.39 17.87
C LEU A 183 30.62 -16.57 18.83
N GLY A 184 31.70 -17.31 19.10
CA GLY A 184 31.72 -18.45 20.00
C GLY A 184 31.69 -18.04 21.47
N PRO A 185 31.37 -18.97 22.40
CA PRO A 185 31.20 -18.64 23.81
C PRO A 185 32.39 -17.92 24.46
N LYS A 186 33.63 -18.30 24.11
CA LYS A 186 34.84 -17.67 24.65
C LYS A 186 35.01 -16.21 24.17
N ALA A 187 34.78 -15.95 22.89
CA ALA A 187 34.87 -14.60 22.32
C ALA A 187 33.76 -13.70 22.85
N VAL A 188 32.54 -14.22 22.96
CA VAL A 188 31.41 -13.47 23.53
C VAL A 188 31.65 -13.09 25.00
N ARG A 189 32.27 -13.97 25.80
CA ARG A 189 32.71 -13.63 27.17
C ARG A 189 33.75 -12.51 27.18
N HIS A 190 34.66 -12.47 26.20
CA HIS A 190 35.62 -11.38 26.05
C HIS A 190 34.94 -10.03 25.75
N TYR A 191 33.80 -10.04 25.05
CA TYR A 191 33.02 -8.83 24.73
C TYR A 191 32.11 -8.33 25.87
N ALA A 192 31.84 -9.16 26.88
CA ALA A 192 30.88 -8.85 27.95
C ALA A 192 31.17 -7.53 28.70
N PRO A 193 32.42 -7.15 29.03
CA PRO A 193 32.70 -5.86 29.66
C PRO A 193 32.27 -4.66 28.81
N THR A 194 32.48 -4.72 27.49
CA THR A 194 32.05 -3.67 26.55
C THR A 194 30.53 -3.62 26.42
N MET A 195 29.85 -4.78 26.44
CA MET A 195 28.38 -4.84 26.52
C MET A 195 27.91 -4.12 27.80
N GLN A 196 28.51 -4.43 28.94
CA GLN A 196 28.13 -3.82 30.21
C GLN A 196 28.33 -2.31 30.23
N ALA A 197 29.49 -1.82 29.79
CA ALA A 197 29.73 -0.38 29.66
C ALA A 197 28.70 0.30 28.74
N THR A 198 28.22 -0.40 27.70
CA THR A 198 27.23 0.15 26.78
C THR A 198 25.84 0.33 27.40
N VAL A 199 25.40 -0.56 28.29
CA VAL A 199 24.14 -0.35 29.02
C VAL A 199 24.29 0.69 30.12
N GLU A 200 25.47 0.79 30.73
CA GLU A 200 25.77 1.82 31.73
C GLU A 200 25.82 3.23 31.10
N ASP A 201 26.30 3.38 29.86
CA ASP A 201 26.22 4.64 29.09
C ASP A 201 24.77 5.14 28.92
N ALA A 202 23.78 4.24 28.91
CA ALA A 202 22.38 4.60 28.76
C ALA A 202 21.75 5.14 30.05
N PHE A 203 22.41 4.98 31.21
CA PHE A 203 21.82 5.36 32.50
C PHE A 203 21.62 6.86 32.63
N SER A 204 22.54 7.70 32.13
CA SER A 204 22.38 9.16 32.20
C SER A 204 21.08 9.63 31.54
N VAL A 205 20.74 9.03 30.39
CA VAL A 205 19.52 9.36 29.65
C VAL A 205 18.27 8.82 30.34
N PHE A 206 18.29 7.58 30.84
CA PHE A 206 17.14 7.04 31.56
C PHE A 206 16.91 7.71 32.92
N ASP A 207 17.97 8.11 33.62
CA ASP A 207 17.87 8.91 34.85
C ASP A 207 17.23 10.27 34.53
N GLN A 208 17.65 10.94 33.45
CA GLN A 208 17.07 12.22 33.03
C GLN A 208 15.58 12.09 32.68
N LEU A 209 15.19 11.02 31.98
CA LEU A 209 13.79 10.75 31.63
C LEU A 209 12.92 10.46 32.87
N ASP A 210 13.50 9.83 33.90
CA ASP A 210 12.83 9.64 35.19
C ASP A 210 12.65 10.98 35.93
N GLU A 211 13.71 11.81 35.98
CA GLU A 211 13.68 13.13 36.61
C GLU A 211 12.61 14.06 36.01
N THR A 212 12.38 13.98 34.70
CA THR A 212 11.31 14.72 34.01
C THR A 212 9.96 14.01 34.03
N GLY A 213 9.92 12.75 34.46
CA GLY A 213 8.71 11.93 34.46
C GLY A 213 8.21 11.59 33.05
N GLU A 214 9.09 11.52 32.06
CA GLU A 214 8.70 11.27 30.68
C GLU A 214 8.56 9.77 30.38
N ALA A 215 7.44 9.39 29.78
CA ALA A 215 7.27 8.07 29.20
C ALA A 215 7.93 8.02 27.80
N TRP A 216 8.56 6.91 27.48
CA TRP A 216 9.33 6.77 26.24
C TRP A 216 8.99 5.48 25.49
N ASN A 217 9.13 5.53 24.17
CA ASN A 217 8.86 4.38 23.30
C ASN A 217 9.96 3.32 23.46
N VAL A 218 9.57 2.13 23.93
CA VAL A 218 10.51 1.06 24.26
C VAL A 218 11.37 0.65 23.06
N TYR A 219 10.75 0.45 21.90
CA TYR A 219 11.49 -0.01 20.73
C TYR A 219 12.53 1.00 20.27
N GLN A 220 12.24 2.30 20.34
CA GLN A 220 13.20 3.34 19.93
C GLN A 220 14.47 3.34 20.80
N TYR A 221 14.33 3.23 22.13
CA TYR A 221 15.47 3.21 23.04
C TYR A 221 16.19 1.86 23.05
N MET A 222 15.46 0.75 22.90
CA MET A 222 16.10 -0.56 22.73
C MET A 222 16.83 -0.67 21.39
N LEU A 223 16.32 -0.01 20.34
CA LEU A 223 17.01 0.14 19.06
C LEU A 223 18.32 0.92 19.24
N LYS A 224 18.29 2.04 19.96
CA LYS A 224 19.49 2.81 20.33
C LYS A 224 20.51 1.95 21.09
N LEU A 225 20.06 1.21 22.11
CA LEU A 225 20.91 0.36 22.95
C LEU A 225 21.55 -0.78 22.16
N GLY A 226 20.75 -1.60 21.48
CA GLY A 226 21.24 -2.73 20.69
C GLY A 226 22.15 -2.26 19.55
N SER A 227 21.82 -1.16 18.89
CA SER A 227 22.67 -0.65 17.80
C SER A 227 23.95 0.00 18.29
N GLN A 228 23.96 0.65 19.46
CA GLN A 228 25.21 1.16 20.05
C GLN A 228 26.14 0.01 20.44
N ALA A 229 25.61 -1.07 21.03
CA ALA A 229 26.38 -2.25 21.39
C ALA A 229 27.00 -2.91 20.15
N VAL A 230 26.21 -3.15 19.13
CA VAL A 230 26.70 -3.71 17.85
C VAL A 230 27.64 -2.74 17.13
N GLY A 231 27.41 -1.43 17.16
CA GLY A 231 28.33 -0.44 16.63
C GLY A 231 29.72 -0.60 17.23
N LYS A 232 29.82 -0.67 18.57
CA LYS A 232 31.09 -0.85 19.28
C LYS A 232 31.72 -2.23 19.04
N LEU A 233 30.92 -3.28 19.12
CA LEU A 233 31.39 -4.68 19.14
C LEU A 233 31.63 -5.28 17.75
N VAL A 234 30.92 -4.81 16.73
CA VAL A 234 31.10 -5.27 15.35
C VAL A 234 31.97 -4.29 14.58
N LEU A 235 31.64 -3.00 14.60
CA LEU A 235 32.28 -2.00 13.73
C LEU A 235 33.41 -1.22 14.43
N GLY A 236 33.52 -1.28 15.75
CA GLY A 236 34.45 -0.44 16.52
C GLY A 236 34.04 1.04 16.56
N ILE A 237 32.76 1.34 16.37
CA ILE A 237 32.21 2.71 16.31
C ILE A 237 31.27 2.96 17.49
N ASP A 238 31.49 4.06 18.20
CA ASP A 238 30.52 4.55 19.16
C ASP A 238 29.53 5.50 18.47
N PHE A 239 28.27 5.07 18.35
CA PHE A 239 27.21 5.84 17.70
C PHE A 239 26.66 6.99 18.54
N LYS A 240 27.05 7.12 19.81
CA LYS A 240 26.66 8.24 20.68
C LYS A 240 25.13 8.39 20.82
N HIS A 241 24.40 7.28 20.90
CA HIS A 241 22.93 7.31 21.00
C HIS A 241 22.40 7.76 22.38
N PHE A 242 23.26 7.80 23.39
CA PHE A 242 22.90 8.15 24.76
C PHE A 242 23.68 9.37 25.29
N THR A 243 24.00 10.33 24.41
CA THR A 243 24.54 11.63 24.82
C THR A 243 23.46 12.59 25.35
N SER A 244 22.22 12.41 24.91
CA SER A 244 21.01 13.08 25.41
C SER A 244 19.76 12.25 25.08
N PRO A 245 18.60 12.50 25.72
CA PRO A 245 17.33 11.85 25.37
C PRO A 245 16.98 11.96 23.88
N ASP A 246 17.18 13.16 23.30
CA ASP A 246 16.84 13.48 21.91
C ASP A 246 17.90 13.08 20.88
N ALA A 247 19.02 12.48 21.30
CA ALA A 247 20.09 12.07 20.40
C ALA A 247 19.53 11.17 19.28
N PRO A 248 19.64 11.54 18.00
CA PRO A 248 19.05 10.76 16.92
C PRO A 248 19.81 9.45 16.70
N PRO A 249 19.14 8.39 16.21
CA PRO A 249 19.84 7.20 15.75
C PRO A 249 20.84 7.54 14.63
N HIS A 250 22.02 6.93 14.67
CA HIS A 250 23.05 7.08 13.65
C HIS A 250 22.51 6.70 12.25
N GLU A 251 23.02 7.34 11.19
CA GLU A 251 22.51 7.15 9.82
C GLU A 251 22.48 5.67 9.41
N LEU A 252 23.53 4.91 9.72
CA LEU A 252 23.60 3.46 9.45
C LEU A 252 22.42 2.68 10.05
N VAL A 253 22.01 3.02 11.27
CA VAL A 253 20.90 2.36 11.97
C VAL A 253 19.59 2.67 11.27
N TYR A 254 19.36 3.95 10.95
CA TYR A 254 18.19 4.39 10.20
C TYR A 254 18.11 3.70 8.83
N ARG A 255 19.20 3.67 8.06
CA ARG A 255 19.25 3.05 6.73
C ARG A 255 18.99 1.55 6.78
N ILE A 256 19.53 0.85 7.77
CA ILE A 256 19.26 -0.59 7.95
C ILE A 256 17.78 -0.82 8.26
N ALA A 257 17.19 -0.10 9.22
CA ALA A 257 15.76 -0.22 9.53
C ALA A 257 14.86 0.13 8.34
N GLU A 258 15.21 1.17 7.59
CA GLU A 258 14.54 1.56 6.34
C GLU A 258 14.65 0.43 5.30
N SER A 259 15.83 -0.17 5.13
CA SER A 259 16.04 -1.27 4.18
C SER A 259 15.22 -2.51 4.51
N LEU A 260 15.03 -2.85 5.79
CA LEU A 260 14.20 -3.98 6.22
C LEU A 260 12.72 -3.75 5.91
N THR A 261 12.23 -2.55 6.20
CA THR A 261 10.85 -2.13 5.89
C THR A 261 10.60 -2.15 4.38
N LEU A 262 11.50 -1.53 3.61
CA LEU A 262 11.40 -1.47 2.16
C LEU A 262 11.51 -2.86 1.52
N ASN A 263 12.40 -3.72 2.03
CA ASN A 263 12.53 -5.10 1.54
C ASN A 263 11.21 -5.86 1.68
N LYS A 264 10.58 -5.83 2.86
CA LYS A 264 9.30 -6.52 3.08
C LYS A 264 8.20 -5.97 2.17
N LYS A 265 8.09 -4.63 2.04
CA LYS A 265 7.14 -3.97 1.14
C LYS A 265 7.35 -4.35 -0.33
N VAL A 266 8.60 -4.41 -0.78
CA VAL A 266 8.95 -4.76 -2.16
C VAL A 266 8.67 -6.24 -2.42
N ALA A 267 9.11 -7.13 -1.53
CA ALA A 267 8.93 -8.57 -1.67
C ALA A 267 7.45 -8.98 -1.69
N ALA A 268 6.61 -8.33 -0.88
CA ALA A 268 5.18 -8.65 -0.79
C ALA A 268 4.37 -8.26 -2.04
N ARG A 269 4.87 -7.37 -2.91
CA ARG A 269 4.14 -6.85 -4.09
C ARG A 269 4.51 -7.52 -5.42
N GLY A 270 5.37 -8.55 -5.38
CA GLY A 270 5.77 -9.34 -6.56
C GLY A 270 6.91 -8.73 -7.39
N ASP A 271 7.40 -9.49 -8.36
CA ASP A 271 8.63 -9.18 -9.11
C ASP A 271 8.55 -7.94 -10.00
N TRP A 272 7.38 -7.67 -10.59
CA TRP A 272 7.18 -6.48 -11.42
C TRP A 272 7.42 -5.19 -10.61
N TYR A 273 6.98 -5.17 -9.35
CA TYR A 273 7.15 -4.04 -8.45
C TYR A 273 8.62 -3.84 -8.11
N ALA A 274 9.33 -4.91 -7.77
CA ALA A 274 10.76 -4.87 -7.45
C ALA A 274 11.65 -4.31 -8.57
N LYS A 275 11.23 -4.47 -9.83
CA LYS A 275 11.95 -3.98 -11.02
C LYS A 275 11.74 -2.49 -11.32
N LEU A 276 10.87 -1.79 -10.61
CA LEU A 276 10.62 -0.36 -10.88
C LEU A 276 11.88 0.49 -10.59
N PRO A 277 12.23 1.44 -11.47
CA PRO A 277 13.40 2.30 -11.30
C PRO A 277 13.16 3.48 -10.33
N PHE A 278 11.97 3.56 -9.73
CA PHE A 278 11.54 4.61 -8.79
C PHE A 278 10.75 4.00 -7.62
N GLY A 279 10.35 4.82 -6.64
CA GLY A 279 9.56 4.38 -5.49
C GLY A 279 10.37 3.55 -4.47
N ASP A 280 9.68 2.67 -3.74
CA ASP A 280 10.29 1.82 -2.69
C ASP A 280 11.46 0.96 -3.21
N PRO A 281 11.40 0.33 -4.40
CA PRO A 281 12.52 -0.47 -4.90
C PRO A 281 13.79 0.34 -5.16
N LYS A 282 13.66 1.57 -5.68
CA LYS A 282 14.81 2.46 -5.84
C LYS A 282 15.37 2.86 -4.48
N LYS A 283 14.50 3.30 -3.55
CA LYS A 283 14.92 3.63 -2.18
C LYS A 283 15.64 2.47 -1.49
N LEU A 284 15.17 1.23 -1.70
CA LEU A 284 15.80 0.03 -1.15
C LEU A 284 17.21 -0.16 -1.71
N ARG A 285 17.40 0.02 -3.02
CA ARG A 285 18.73 -0.01 -3.64
C ARG A 285 19.61 1.10 -3.05
N ASP A 286 19.15 2.34 -3.07
CA ASP A 286 19.89 3.51 -2.58
C ASP A 286 20.31 3.32 -1.10
N ALA A 287 19.40 2.84 -0.24
CA ALA A 287 19.68 2.56 1.17
C ALA A 287 20.75 1.46 1.34
N ARG A 288 20.68 0.38 0.55
CA ARG A 288 21.69 -0.71 0.59
C ARG A 288 23.07 -0.24 0.16
N TRP A 289 23.15 0.57 -0.89
CA TRP A 289 24.41 1.16 -1.34
C TRP A 289 25.05 2.01 -0.23
N ARG A 290 24.26 2.87 0.41
CA ARG A 290 24.74 3.72 1.52
C ARG A 290 25.19 2.91 2.74
N ILE A 291 24.50 1.81 3.07
CA ILE A 291 24.91 0.89 4.14
C ILE A 291 26.28 0.28 3.85
N ILE A 292 26.49 -0.22 2.63
CA ILE A 292 27.75 -0.84 2.22
C ILE A 292 28.90 0.17 2.33
N GLU A 293 28.70 1.39 1.83
CA GLU A 293 29.68 2.47 1.90
C GLU A 293 30.13 2.76 3.34
N MET A 294 29.20 2.93 4.29
CA MET A 294 29.54 3.20 5.69
C MET A 294 30.28 2.03 6.37
N VAL A 295 29.96 0.78 6.02
CA VAL A 295 30.68 -0.39 6.56
C VAL A 295 32.07 -0.48 5.94
N GLU A 296 32.24 -0.17 4.66
CA GLU A 296 33.55 -0.10 4.01
C GLU A 296 34.46 0.97 4.63
N GLU A 297 33.91 2.15 4.94
CA GLU A 297 34.62 3.21 5.68
C GLU A 297 35.09 2.71 7.04
N SER A 298 34.24 1.97 7.76
CA SER A 298 34.58 1.36 9.07
C SER A 298 35.75 0.39 8.97
N ILE A 299 35.73 -0.50 7.97
CA ILE A 299 36.82 -1.46 7.71
C ILE A 299 38.11 -0.73 7.32
N ALA A 300 38.03 0.31 6.49
CA ALA A 300 39.19 1.08 6.05
C ALA A 300 39.87 1.82 7.22
N ASN A 301 39.10 2.33 8.17
CA ASN A 301 39.62 3.00 9.37
C ASN A 301 40.38 2.04 10.28
N ALA A 302 39.88 0.82 10.47
CA ALA A 302 40.53 -0.20 11.31
C ALA A 302 41.88 -0.70 10.75
N LYS A 303 42.07 -0.72 9.42
CA LYS A 303 43.30 -1.19 8.77
C LYS A 303 44.53 -0.27 8.93
N ARG A 304 44.38 0.93 9.49
CA ARG A 304 45.47 1.93 9.58
C ARG A 304 46.47 1.68 10.72
N GLY A 305 46.17 0.81 11.68
CA GLY A 305 47.14 0.35 12.69
C GLY A 305 47.85 -0.91 12.20
N GLY A 306 49.17 -1.06 12.41
CA GLY A 306 49.89 -2.28 12.03
C GLY A 306 49.39 -3.50 12.80
N VAL A 307 48.45 -4.26 12.21
CA VAL A 307 47.79 -5.40 12.84
C VAL A 307 48.51 -6.70 12.48
N GLU A 308 48.85 -7.51 13.50
CA GLU A 308 49.46 -8.84 13.34
C GLU A 308 48.42 -9.88 12.90
N ASP A 309 48.81 -10.76 11.97
CA ASP A 309 48.02 -11.92 11.54
C ASP A 309 48.05 -13.02 12.61
N LEU A 310 46.88 -13.53 12.97
CA LEU A 310 46.72 -14.49 14.06
C LEU A 310 45.81 -15.66 13.66
N PRO A 311 46.06 -16.88 14.16
CA PRO A 311 45.14 -17.99 14.02
C PRO A 311 43.73 -17.63 14.51
N LEU A 312 42.69 -18.16 13.86
CA LEU A 312 41.28 -17.87 14.14
C LEU A 312 40.93 -17.74 15.63
N GLN A 313 41.34 -18.71 16.45
CA GLN A 313 40.95 -18.73 17.86
C GLN A 313 41.66 -17.65 18.70
N ASP A 314 42.93 -17.35 18.38
CA ASP A 314 43.72 -16.34 19.07
C ASP A 314 43.30 -14.94 18.65
N ALA A 315 43.00 -14.75 17.36
CA ALA A 315 42.40 -13.54 16.85
C ALA A 315 41.09 -13.21 17.59
N ALA A 316 40.23 -14.21 17.82
CA ALA A 316 38.94 -14.02 18.49
C ALA A 316 39.07 -13.59 19.96
N LEU A 317 40.20 -13.87 20.62
CA LEU A 317 40.45 -13.54 22.03
C LEU A 317 41.29 -12.28 22.22
N LYS A 318 41.99 -11.83 21.17
CA LYS A 318 42.79 -10.58 21.17
C LYS A 318 42.07 -9.41 20.50
N ALA A 319 41.11 -9.68 19.64
CA ALA A 319 40.39 -8.65 18.90
C ALA A 319 39.39 -7.91 19.79
N THR A 320 39.40 -6.59 19.69
CA THR A 320 38.49 -5.72 20.45
C THR A 320 37.06 -5.70 19.89
N ASN A 321 36.92 -5.98 18.59
CA ASN A 321 35.65 -6.01 17.86
C ASN A 321 35.76 -6.93 16.63
N MET A 322 34.65 -7.16 15.95
CA MET A 322 34.57 -8.10 14.82
C MET A 322 35.34 -7.63 13.56
N VAL A 323 35.45 -6.31 13.31
CA VAL A 323 36.29 -5.77 12.23
C VAL A 323 37.77 -6.05 12.53
N ASP A 324 38.22 -5.78 13.76
CA ASP A 324 39.59 -6.07 14.21
C ASP A 324 39.91 -7.56 14.12
N TYR A 325 38.97 -8.43 14.55
CA TYR A 325 39.06 -9.87 14.39
C TYR A 325 39.26 -10.26 12.93
N ALA A 326 38.41 -9.74 12.04
CA ALA A 326 38.42 -10.11 10.65
C ALA A 326 39.70 -9.67 9.91
N ILE A 327 40.33 -8.59 10.37
CA ILE A 327 41.61 -8.14 9.83
C ILE A 327 42.75 -9.06 10.30
N ARG A 328 42.73 -9.57 11.54
CA ARG A 328 43.74 -10.47 12.13
C ARG A 328 43.64 -11.90 11.63
N ALA A 329 42.42 -12.43 11.57
CA ALA A 329 42.13 -13.84 11.46
C ALA A 329 42.70 -14.49 10.19
N THR A 330 43.54 -15.51 10.36
CA THR A 330 44.00 -16.42 9.31
C THR A 330 43.64 -17.86 9.64
N ASP A 331 43.41 -18.67 8.61
CA ASP A 331 43.23 -20.10 8.77
C ASP A 331 44.57 -20.86 8.87
N ASN A 332 44.50 -22.19 9.00
CA ASN A 332 45.69 -23.05 9.13
C ASN A 332 46.63 -23.01 7.90
N LYS A 333 46.20 -22.44 6.77
CA LYS A 333 47.01 -22.24 5.56
C LYS A 333 47.57 -20.82 5.45
N GLY A 334 47.27 -19.95 6.42
CA GLY A 334 47.61 -18.52 6.37
C GLY A 334 46.64 -17.68 5.54
N GLU A 335 45.52 -18.25 5.08
CA GLU A 335 44.56 -17.57 4.22
C GLU A 335 43.55 -16.76 5.05
N LYS A 336 43.07 -15.65 4.50
CA LYS A 336 42.04 -14.77 5.11
C LYS A 336 40.67 -14.96 4.46
N LEU A 337 39.63 -14.49 5.14
CA LEU A 337 38.31 -14.37 4.51
C LEU A 337 38.39 -13.39 3.33
N PRO A 338 37.90 -13.74 2.12
CA PRO A 338 37.94 -12.83 0.98
C PRO A 338 37.29 -11.48 1.31
N LYS A 339 37.90 -10.38 0.83
CA LYS A 339 37.51 -9.01 1.22
C LYS A 339 36.02 -8.73 0.98
N THR A 340 35.46 -9.15 -0.15
CA THR A 340 34.05 -8.91 -0.46
C THR A 340 33.12 -9.70 0.45
N SER A 341 33.40 -11.00 0.65
CA SER A 341 32.66 -11.84 1.60
C SER A 341 32.74 -11.32 3.03
N LEU A 342 33.89 -10.78 3.43
CA LEU A 342 34.06 -10.15 4.75
C LEU A 342 33.17 -8.92 4.91
N MET A 343 33.27 -7.97 3.97
CA MET A 343 32.46 -6.74 4.03
C MET A 343 30.98 -7.07 4.11
N GLN A 344 30.51 -7.99 3.26
CA GLN A 344 29.10 -8.39 3.22
C GLN A 344 28.67 -9.15 4.48
N ALA A 345 29.54 -9.97 5.06
CA ALA A 345 29.30 -10.61 6.35
C ALA A 345 29.17 -9.58 7.49
N LEU A 346 29.98 -8.52 7.50
CA LEU A 346 29.90 -7.45 8.50
C LEU A 346 28.64 -6.59 8.35
N VAL A 347 28.20 -6.30 7.11
CA VAL A 347 26.90 -5.65 6.86
C VAL A 347 25.76 -6.48 7.48
N VAL A 348 25.77 -7.79 7.26
CA VAL A 348 24.77 -8.69 7.85
C VAL A 348 24.89 -8.74 9.37
N ALA A 349 26.09 -8.92 9.92
CA ALA A 349 26.32 -9.01 11.36
C ALA A 349 25.84 -7.73 12.07
N THR A 350 26.09 -6.57 11.47
CA THR A 350 25.62 -5.29 11.96
C THR A 350 24.09 -5.25 11.96
N GLY A 351 23.44 -5.42 10.80
CA GLY A 351 21.99 -5.27 10.70
C GLY A 351 21.20 -6.34 11.45
N ALA A 352 21.57 -7.61 11.30
CA ALA A 352 20.89 -8.73 11.96
C ALA A 352 21.14 -8.72 13.47
N GLY A 353 22.34 -8.31 13.92
CA GLY A 353 22.70 -8.23 15.32
C GLY A 353 21.79 -7.29 16.08
N PHE A 354 21.76 -6.00 15.71
CA PHE A 354 21.03 -5.05 16.55
C PHE A 354 19.52 -5.13 16.35
N THR A 355 19.02 -5.34 15.14
CA THR A 355 17.56 -5.25 14.90
C THR A 355 16.79 -6.36 15.63
N THR A 356 17.37 -7.57 15.69
CA THR A 356 16.76 -8.71 16.40
C THR A 356 16.91 -8.57 17.92
N THR A 357 18.11 -8.24 18.43
CA THR A 357 18.33 -8.02 19.87
C THR A 357 17.49 -6.87 20.40
N SER A 358 17.38 -5.76 19.67
CA SER A 358 16.55 -4.61 20.08
C SER A 358 15.07 -4.97 20.19
N SER A 359 14.57 -5.78 19.25
CA SER A 359 13.19 -6.29 19.30
C SER A 359 12.99 -7.24 20.48
N LEU A 360 13.97 -8.11 20.78
CA LEU A 360 13.91 -9.01 21.93
C LEU A 360 13.94 -8.24 23.26
N LEU A 361 14.83 -7.27 23.42
CA LEU A 361 14.87 -6.38 24.59
C LEU A 361 13.54 -5.66 24.79
N SER A 362 12.91 -5.22 23.70
CA SER A 362 11.60 -4.59 23.74
C SER A 362 10.51 -5.56 24.23
N TRP A 363 10.53 -6.81 23.75
CA TRP A 363 9.62 -7.85 24.22
C TRP A 363 9.89 -8.29 25.66
N LEU A 364 11.13 -8.23 26.13
CA LEU A 364 11.46 -8.47 27.54
C LEU A 364 10.88 -7.38 28.43
N ILE A 365 11.04 -6.10 28.07
CA ILE A 365 10.41 -4.99 28.81
C ILE A 365 8.89 -5.11 28.76
N TYR A 366 8.31 -5.45 27.60
CA TYR A 366 6.88 -5.76 27.50
C TYR A 366 6.47 -6.84 28.50
N SER A 367 7.20 -7.96 28.56
CA SER A 367 6.91 -9.04 29.48
C SER A 367 7.05 -8.64 30.96
N LEU A 368 7.93 -7.69 31.29
CA LEU A 368 8.06 -7.15 32.66
C LEU A 368 6.84 -6.34 33.09
N VAL A 369 6.25 -5.56 32.18
CA VAL A 369 5.17 -4.62 32.49
C VAL A 369 3.77 -5.15 32.19
N ASN A 370 3.65 -6.19 31.37
CA ASN A 370 2.37 -6.76 30.96
C ASN A 370 2.02 -8.07 31.69
N TYR A 371 2.99 -8.75 32.29
CA TYR A 371 2.75 -10.00 33.03
C TYR A 371 3.05 -9.81 34.51
N ASP A 372 2.00 -9.91 35.32
CA ASP A 372 2.05 -9.61 36.75
C ASP A 372 3.11 -10.44 37.49
N GLY A 373 3.84 -9.77 38.39
CA GLY A 373 4.83 -10.40 39.27
C GLY A 373 6.14 -10.79 38.59
N MET A 374 6.28 -10.68 37.26
CA MET A 374 7.50 -11.08 36.57
C MET A 374 8.69 -10.17 36.92
N GLN A 375 8.42 -8.86 37.00
CA GLN A 375 9.43 -7.86 37.35
C GLN A 375 9.93 -8.04 38.79
N GLU A 376 9.02 -8.29 39.73
CA GLU A 376 9.33 -8.50 41.14
C GLU A 376 10.10 -9.81 41.35
N ARG A 377 9.70 -10.90 40.69
CA ARG A 377 10.39 -12.19 40.79
C ARG A 377 11.81 -12.13 40.22
N LEU A 378 12.00 -11.47 39.08
CA LEU A 378 13.34 -11.28 38.53
C LEU A 378 14.19 -10.40 39.47
N LEU A 379 13.64 -9.30 39.99
CA LEU A 379 14.35 -8.44 40.92
C LEU A 379 14.76 -9.22 42.18
N GLN A 380 13.87 -10.04 42.73
CA GLN A 380 14.19 -10.89 43.88
C GLN A 380 15.33 -11.86 43.57
N GLU A 381 15.33 -12.51 42.39
CA GLU A 381 16.43 -13.39 41.98
C GLU A 381 17.77 -12.64 41.91
N LEU A 382 17.78 -11.38 41.45
CA LEU A 382 19.00 -10.56 41.45
C LEU A 382 19.51 -10.32 42.88
N ILE A 383 18.63 -9.96 43.81
CA ILE A 383 18.98 -9.72 45.22
C ILE A 383 19.45 -11.01 45.91
N ASP A 384 18.78 -12.14 45.65
CA ASP A 384 19.13 -13.44 46.24
C ASP A 384 20.51 -13.94 45.78
N ASN A 385 21.00 -13.46 44.62
CA ASN A 385 22.33 -13.71 44.09
C ASN A 385 23.34 -12.58 44.38
N ASP A 386 23.05 -11.69 45.34
CA ASP A 386 23.95 -10.61 45.79
C ASP A 386 24.32 -9.60 44.68
N ILE A 387 23.45 -9.42 43.68
CA ILE A 387 23.65 -8.46 42.61
C ILE A 387 23.26 -7.06 43.10
N ASN A 388 24.16 -6.10 42.90
CA ASN A 388 23.99 -4.69 43.20
C ASN A 388 24.41 -3.79 42.03
N ALA A 389 24.40 -2.46 42.24
CA ALA A 389 24.70 -1.47 41.20
C ALA A 389 26.09 -1.66 40.56
N ASP A 390 27.09 -1.99 41.38
CA ASP A 390 28.50 -2.08 40.99
C ASP A 390 28.90 -3.50 40.52
N THR A 391 28.00 -4.47 40.65
CA THR A 391 28.25 -5.86 40.25
C THR A 391 28.56 -5.96 38.76
N GLN A 392 29.67 -6.63 38.45
CA GLN A 392 30.01 -7.00 37.07
C GLN A 392 29.23 -8.25 36.66
N ILE A 393 28.51 -8.16 35.54
CA ILE A 393 27.67 -9.26 35.05
C ILE A 393 28.52 -10.24 34.26
N THR A 394 29.06 -11.25 34.96
CA THR A 394 29.88 -12.31 34.37
C THR A 394 29.03 -13.49 33.90
N ALA A 395 29.59 -14.33 33.02
CA ALA A 395 28.91 -15.56 32.58
C ALA A 395 28.54 -16.47 33.76
N ASP A 396 29.47 -16.67 34.70
CA ASP A 396 29.26 -17.53 35.88
C ASP A 396 28.15 -17.01 36.80
N LEU A 397 27.96 -15.68 36.86
CA LEU A 397 26.84 -15.08 37.58
C LEU A 397 25.52 -15.30 36.83
N THR A 398 25.50 -15.06 35.51
CA THR A 398 24.28 -15.24 34.71
C THR A 398 23.81 -16.70 34.65
N ASP A 399 24.70 -17.67 34.82
CA ASP A 399 24.37 -19.10 34.88
C ASP A 399 23.61 -19.46 36.18
N LYS A 400 23.70 -18.65 37.23
CA LYS A 400 22.93 -18.83 38.49
C LYS A 400 21.52 -18.24 38.42
N LEU A 401 21.25 -17.36 37.46
CA LEU A 401 19.96 -16.67 37.30
C LEU A 401 18.96 -17.54 36.53
N THR A 402 18.55 -18.64 37.17
CA THR A 402 17.72 -19.68 36.54
C THR A 402 16.32 -19.21 36.14
N PHE A 403 15.71 -18.30 36.90
CA PHE A 403 14.41 -17.71 36.58
C PHE A 403 14.53 -16.73 35.41
N MET A 404 15.60 -15.92 35.36
CA MET A 404 15.90 -15.09 34.19
C MET A 404 15.96 -15.92 32.90
N ASP A 405 16.62 -17.07 32.93
CA ASP A 405 16.67 -17.97 31.76
C ASP A 405 15.30 -18.49 31.33
N LYS A 406 14.45 -18.85 32.29
CA LYS A 406 13.07 -19.28 32.03
C LYS A 406 12.22 -18.12 31.49
N PHE A 407 12.39 -16.92 32.03
CA PHE A 407 11.70 -15.71 31.59
C PHE A 407 12.07 -15.31 30.16
N ILE A 408 13.37 -15.34 29.83
CA ILE A 408 13.85 -15.08 28.47
C ILE A 408 13.27 -16.12 27.50
N LYS A 409 13.30 -17.41 27.88
CA LYS A 409 12.75 -18.49 27.04
C LYS A 409 11.26 -18.35 26.81
N GLU A 410 10.49 -18.05 27.86
CA GLU A 410 9.04 -17.84 27.74
C GLU A 410 8.70 -16.59 26.93
N THR A 411 9.49 -15.51 27.08
CA THR A 411 9.37 -14.32 26.24
C THR A 411 9.65 -14.63 24.79
N GLN A 412 10.74 -15.34 24.47
CA GLN A 412 11.04 -15.75 23.09
C GLN A 412 9.95 -16.67 22.52
N ARG A 413 9.36 -17.56 23.33
CA ARG A 413 8.26 -18.44 22.89
C ARG A 413 7.01 -17.64 22.51
N ARG A 414 6.59 -16.70 23.35
CA ARG A 414 5.38 -15.88 23.10
C ARG A 414 5.62 -14.81 22.03
N HIS A 415 6.79 -14.17 22.08
CA HIS A 415 7.11 -12.91 21.41
C HIS A 415 8.46 -12.97 20.69
N ASN A 416 8.64 -13.95 19.81
CA ASN A 416 9.88 -14.08 19.05
C ASN A 416 10.02 -12.97 18.00
N PRO A 417 11.15 -12.23 17.93
CA PRO A 417 11.39 -11.27 16.85
C PRO A 417 11.40 -11.90 15.45
N SER A 418 11.93 -13.12 15.34
CA SER A 418 12.02 -13.86 14.07
C SER A 418 10.81 -14.78 13.88
N TYR A 419 10.27 -14.86 12.66
CA TYR A 419 9.07 -15.66 12.39
C TYR A 419 9.11 -16.54 11.14
N GLN A 420 9.98 -16.27 10.17
CA GLN A 420 9.93 -16.93 8.85
C GLN A 420 11.29 -17.39 8.26
N PRO A 421 12.09 -18.19 8.98
CA PRO A 421 13.29 -18.80 8.40
C PRO A 421 12.93 -19.90 7.38
N ALA A 422 12.99 -19.60 6.09
CA ALA A 422 12.59 -20.53 5.03
C ALA A 422 13.72 -21.50 4.60
N ARG A 423 13.34 -22.63 4.02
CA ARG A 423 14.20 -23.60 3.33
C ARG A 423 13.53 -24.06 2.04
N THR A 424 14.31 -24.66 1.16
CA THR A 424 13.87 -25.04 -0.17
C THR A 424 14.09 -26.53 -0.37
N ALA A 425 13.06 -27.20 -0.87
CA ALA A 425 13.10 -28.61 -1.25
C ALA A 425 14.08 -28.82 -2.43
N LYS A 426 15.00 -29.76 -2.29
CA LYS A 426 15.96 -30.16 -3.34
C LYS A 426 15.32 -31.09 -4.38
N VAL A 427 14.38 -31.93 -3.94
CA VAL A 427 13.69 -32.94 -4.76
C VAL A 427 12.20 -32.94 -4.46
N SER A 428 11.39 -33.48 -5.35
CA SER A 428 10.00 -33.80 -5.03
C SER A 428 9.98 -34.95 -4.04
N MET A 429 9.21 -34.82 -2.97
CA MET A 429 9.25 -35.73 -1.82
C MET A 429 7.88 -35.90 -1.17
N ILE A 430 7.78 -36.87 -0.27
CA ILE A 430 6.60 -37.11 0.55
C ILE A 430 6.97 -36.92 2.02
N LEU A 431 6.33 -35.94 2.65
CA LEU A 431 6.51 -35.61 4.07
C LEU A 431 5.62 -36.51 4.96
N PRO A 432 5.95 -36.63 6.26
CA PRO A 432 5.06 -37.24 7.26
C PRO A 432 3.62 -36.76 7.14
N GLY A 433 2.68 -37.68 7.38
CA GLY A 433 1.26 -37.48 7.19
C GLY A 433 0.79 -37.59 5.73
N GLY A 434 1.68 -37.95 4.79
CA GLY A 434 1.35 -38.19 3.38
C GLY A 434 1.23 -36.91 2.55
N TYR A 435 1.97 -35.85 2.86
CA TYR A 435 1.93 -34.61 2.08
C TYR A 435 2.97 -34.62 0.96
N LYS A 436 2.52 -34.45 -0.29
CA LYS A 436 3.40 -34.23 -1.44
C LYS A 436 3.97 -32.83 -1.39
N LEU A 437 5.29 -32.73 -1.55
CA LEU A 437 5.99 -31.47 -1.68
C LEU A 437 6.83 -31.51 -2.96
N PRO A 438 6.63 -30.57 -3.91
CA PRO A 438 7.40 -30.55 -5.14
C PRO A 438 8.84 -30.06 -4.92
N ALA A 439 9.74 -30.42 -5.82
CA ALA A 439 11.07 -29.82 -5.90
C ALA A 439 10.99 -28.29 -6.00
N ASP A 440 11.99 -27.58 -5.46
CA ASP A 440 12.05 -26.12 -5.37
C ASP A 440 10.94 -25.45 -4.53
N ALA A 441 10.08 -26.22 -3.86
CA ALA A 441 9.12 -25.69 -2.90
C ALA A 441 9.82 -24.98 -1.73
N VAL A 442 9.36 -23.77 -1.41
CA VAL A 442 9.84 -23.00 -0.24
C VAL A 442 8.94 -23.27 0.95
N VAL A 443 9.51 -23.89 1.99
CA VAL A 443 8.81 -24.21 3.24
C VAL A 443 9.30 -23.30 4.36
N ILE A 444 8.35 -22.72 5.10
CA ILE A 444 8.57 -21.85 6.25
C ILE A 444 8.05 -22.55 7.51
N PRO A 445 8.94 -23.03 8.38
CA PRO A 445 8.61 -23.32 9.76
C PRO A 445 8.26 -22.00 10.47
N ALA A 446 6.97 -21.80 10.71
CA ALA A 446 6.42 -20.54 11.17
C ALA A 446 6.62 -20.42 12.68
N LEU A 447 7.78 -19.89 13.11
CA LEU A 447 8.27 -20.01 14.49
C LEU A 447 7.24 -19.58 15.55
N HIS A 448 6.56 -18.46 15.32
CA HIS A 448 5.51 -17.97 16.23
C HIS A 448 4.40 -19.02 16.42
N HIS A 449 3.97 -19.68 15.35
CA HIS A 449 2.91 -20.68 15.41
C HIS A 449 3.41 -22.02 15.96
N VAL A 450 4.67 -22.41 15.71
CA VAL A 450 5.29 -23.59 16.34
C VAL A 450 5.36 -23.42 17.86
N HIS A 451 5.81 -22.24 18.32
CA HIS A 451 6.01 -21.93 19.75
C HIS A 451 4.70 -21.73 20.52
N ASN A 452 3.60 -21.54 19.81
CA ASN A 452 2.27 -21.32 20.38
C ASN A 452 1.26 -22.39 19.92
N ASN A 453 1.73 -23.51 19.36
CA ASN A 453 0.88 -24.59 18.88
C ASN A 453 0.19 -25.29 20.07
N PRO A 454 -1.15 -25.27 20.17
CA PRO A 454 -1.88 -25.89 21.29
C PRO A 454 -1.74 -27.42 21.32
N ALA A 455 -1.36 -28.07 20.22
CA ALA A 455 -1.09 -29.51 20.19
C ALA A 455 0.25 -29.87 20.89
N VAL A 456 1.12 -28.88 21.12
CA VAL A 456 2.48 -29.07 21.66
C VAL A 456 2.66 -28.40 23.01
N TRP A 457 1.94 -27.30 23.25
CA TRP A 457 2.07 -26.47 24.43
C TRP A 457 0.75 -26.42 25.20
N ASP A 458 0.76 -26.85 26.46
CA ASP A 458 -0.39 -26.66 27.33
C ASP A 458 -0.60 -25.17 27.66
N ASN A 459 -1.85 -24.71 27.59
CA ASN A 459 -2.24 -23.31 27.79
C ASN A 459 -1.28 -22.33 27.08
N PRO A 460 -1.17 -22.38 25.73
CA PRO A 460 -0.09 -21.71 25.00
C PRO A 460 -0.15 -20.18 25.10
N ALA A 461 -1.34 -19.62 25.32
CA ALA A 461 -1.56 -18.18 25.46
C ALA A 461 -1.07 -17.62 26.81
N ARG A 462 -1.03 -18.46 27.87
CA ARG A 462 -0.57 -18.07 29.21
C ARG A 462 0.95 -17.89 29.20
N PHE A 463 1.41 -16.73 29.65
CA PHE A 463 2.82 -16.51 29.94
C PHE A 463 3.18 -17.17 31.26
N ASP A 464 3.97 -18.23 31.20
CA ASP A 464 4.35 -19.01 32.38
C ASP A 464 5.81 -19.48 32.25
N PRO A 465 6.77 -18.81 32.90
CA PRO A 465 8.16 -19.26 32.93
C PRO A 465 8.38 -20.57 33.71
N ASP A 466 7.53 -20.93 34.66
CA ASP A 466 7.75 -22.13 35.49
C ASP A 466 7.46 -23.42 34.72
N ARG A 467 6.73 -23.33 33.60
CA ARG A 467 6.50 -24.45 32.67
C ARG A 467 7.80 -25.14 32.25
N TRP A 468 8.91 -24.40 32.19
CA TRP A 468 10.22 -24.89 31.77
C TRP A 468 10.80 -25.99 32.67
N ASP A 469 10.29 -26.16 33.89
CA ASP A 469 10.72 -27.22 34.81
C ASP A 469 9.89 -28.51 34.69
N THR A 470 8.75 -28.48 33.99
CA THR A 470 7.83 -29.62 33.93
C THR A 470 8.35 -30.72 33.02
N ASP A 471 8.00 -31.98 33.33
CA ASP A 471 8.40 -33.13 32.50
C ASP A 471 7.77 -33.12 31.11
N ALA A 472 6.55 -32.55 30.99
CA ALA A 472 5.89 -32.34 29.69
C ALA A 472 6.76 -31.46 28.77
N VAL A 473 7.39 -30.43 29.34
CA VAL A 473 8.28 -29.54 28.63
C VAL A 473 9.62 -30.19 28.31
N ARG A 474 10.17 -30.99 29.23
CA ARG A 474 11.45 -31.69 29.01
C ARG A 474 11.35 -32.76 27.91
N ASN A 475 10.22 -33.46 27.82
CA ASN A 475 10.02 -34.59 26.91
C ASN A 475 9.40 -34.22 25.55
N ARG A 476 9.15 -32.93 25.30
CA ARG A 476 8.58 -32.49 24.01
C ARG A 476 9.57 -32.66 22.85
N HIS A 477 9.06 -32.61 21.63
CA HIS A 477 9.90 -32.59 20.44
C HIS A 477 10.87 -31.40 20.45
N LYS A 478 12.17 -31.61 20.18
CA LYS A 478 13.20 -30.56 20.30
C LYS A 478 12.92 -29.33 19.42
N ALA A 479 12.33 -29.52 18.25
CA ALA A 479 11.96 -28.43 17.35
C ALA A 479 10.67 -27.67 17.76
N ALA A 480 10.07 -27.98 18.91
CA ALA A 480 8.96 -27.22 19.48
C ALA A 480 9.39 -25.85 20.01
N TYR A 481 10.68 -25.67 20.32
CA TYR A 481 11.26 -24.40 20.75
C TYR A 481 12.56 -24.12 19.99
N ILE A 482 12.47 -23.20 19.03
CA ILE A 482 13.52 -22.90 18.04
C ILE A 482 13.59 -21.39 17.73
N PRO A 483 13.80 -20.52 18.72
CA PRO A 483 13.82 -19.06 18.52
C PRO A 483 14.90 -18.59 17.54
N PHE A 484 15.99 -19.35 17.43
CA PHE A 484 17.12 -19.09 16.55
C PHE A 484 17.16 -20.02 15.31
N ALA A 485 16.00 -20.60 14.95
CA ALA A 485 15.90 -21.74 14.02
C ALA A 485 16.74 -22.94 14.49
N ALA A 486 16.99 -23.91 13.60
CA ALA A 486 17.79 -25.10 13.88
C ALA A 486 18.69 -25.49 12.70
N GLY A 487 19.57 -26.48 12.93
CA GLY A 487 20.47 -27.05 11.93
C GLY A 487 21.67 -26.15 11.57
N PRO A 488 22.45 -26.51 10.53
CA PRO A 488 23.68 -25.79 10.13
C PRO A 488 23.49 -24.31 9.76
N ARG A 489 22.24 -23.91 9.49
CA ARG A 489 21.84 -22.55 9.11
C ARG A 489 21.06 -21.84 10.23
N MET A 490 21.19 -22.32 11.47
CA MET A 490 20.74 -21.61 12.68
C MET A 490 21.49 -20.28 12.86
N CYS A 491 20.96 -19.40 13.72
CA CYS A 491 21.59 -18.11 14.00
C CYS A 491 23.04 -18.28 14.48
N ILE A 492 24.00 -17.73 13.74
CA ILE A 492 25.42 -17.75 14.12
C ILE A 492 25.72 -16.85 15.34
N GLY A 493 24.93 -15.79 15.53
CA GLY A 493 25.09 -14.81 16.61
C GLY A 493 24.31 -15.14 17.89
N PHE A 494 23.79 -16.35 18.05
CA PHE A 494 22.89 -16.65 19.18
C PHE A 494 23.55 -16.48 20.55
N ASN A 495 24.82 -16.87 20.71
CA ASN A 495 25.57 -16.66 21.95
C ASN A 495 25.73 -15.17 22.24
N PHE A 496 26.05 -14.38 21.22
CA PHE A 496 26.24 -12.94 21.32
C PHE A 496 24.94 -12.27 21.77
N ALA A 497 23.83 -12.52 21.09
CA ALA A 497 22.53 -11.93 21.40
C ALA A 497 22.01 -12.31 22.81
N LEU A 498 22.17 -13.58 23.21
CA LEU A 498 21.79 -14.00 24.56
C LEU A 498 22.69 -13.39 25.63
N GLN A 499 23.98 -13.23 25.37
CA GLN A 499 24.88 -12.54 26.30
C GLN A 499 24.50 -11.07 26.45
N GLU A 500 24.21 -10.35 25.36
CA GLU A 500 23.74 -8.96 25.42
C GLU A 500 22.51 -8.83 26.32
N VAL A 501 21.51 -9.68 26.10
CA VAL A 501 20.29 -9.71 26.93
C VAL A 501 20.61 -10.01 28.39
N LYS A 502 21.42 -11.04 28.65
CA LYS A 502 21.81 -11.46 30.01
C LYS A 502 22.66 -10.43 30.75
N VAL A 503 23.33 -9.51 30.04
CA VAL A 503 24.07 -8.39 30.63
C VAL A 503 23.16 -7.18 30.84
N PHE A 504 22.34 -6.83 29.85
CA PHE A 504 21.55 -5.60 29.89
C PHE A 504 20.36 -5.70 30.84
N LEU A 505 19.63 -6.81 30.81
CA LEU A 505 18.38 -6.96 31.57
C LEU A 505 18.58 -6.85 33.08
N PRO A 506 19.56 -7.53 33.73
CA PRO A 506 19.82 -7.37 35.16
C PRO A 506 20.17 -5.93 35.56
N LYS A 507 21.01 -5.26 34.75
CA LYS A 507 21.46 -3.89 35.01
C LYS A 507 20.31 -2.89 34.94
N LEU A 508 19.46 -3.01 33.91
CA LEU A 508 18.27 -2.18 33.77
C LEU A 508 17.25 -2.45 34.89
N LEU A 509 16.98 -3.72 35.19
CA LEU A 509 15.98 -4.12 36.19
C LEU A 509 16.39 -3.76 37.62
N TYR A 510 17.67 -3.92 37.96
CA TYR A 510 18.17 -3.54 39.28
C TYR A 510 18.02 -2.03 39.51
N ARG A 511 18.28 -1.23 38.47
CA ARG A 511 18.26 0.24 38.56
C ARG A 511 16.86 0.83 38.43
N TYR A 512 16.00 0.28 37.58
CA TYR A 512 14.71 0.88 37.24
C TYR A 512 13.52 -0.03 37.54
N LYS A 513 12.41 0.59 37.91
CA LYS A 513 11.08 0.00 37.88
C LYS A 513 10.38 0.46 36.61
N PHE A 514 10.07 -0.49 35.73
CA PHE A 514 9.32 -0.21 34.53
C PHE A 514 7.82 -0.24 34.83
N THR A 515 7.11 0.79 34.38
CA THR A 515 5.66 0.88 34.43
C THR A 515 5.14 1.23 33.04
N ARG A 516 4.05 0.59 32.63
CA ARG A 516 3.42 0.86 31.33
C ARG A 516 2.61 2.16 31.44
N GLU A 517 2.79 3.06 30.48
CA GLU A 517 2.08 4.36 30.48
C GLU A 517 0.63 4.21 30.00
N ASN A 518 0.40 3.39 28.98
CA ASN A 518 -0.88 3.28 28.29
C ASN A 518 -1.42 1.85 28.29
N ASP A 519 -2.70 1.66 28.62
CA ASP A 519 -3.38 0.35 28.55
C ASP A 519 -3.82 -0.05 27.13
N GLY A 520 -3.61 0.81 26.14
CA GLY A 520 -3.96 0.55 24.74
C GLY A 520 -3.25 -0.68 24.15
N PRO A 521 -3.82 -1.34 23.12
CA PRO A 521 -3.26 -2.57 22.57
C PRO A 521 -1.85 -2.37 22.00
N ILE A 522 -0.99 -3.38 22.14
CA ILE A 522 0.33 -3.38 21.52
C ILE A 522 0.20 -3.77 20.05
N GLU A 523 0.59 -2.83 19.19
CA GLU A 523 0.61 -3.02 17.75
C GLU A 523 1.98 -3.54 17.27
N TYR A 524 1.97 -4.21 16.13
CA TYR A 524 3.18 -4.57 15.38
C TYR A 524 3.03 -4.13 13.92
N ASP A 525 4.16 -3.90 13.24
CA ASP A 525 4.15 -3.55 11.80
C ASP A 525 4.29 -4.81 10.95
N PRO A 526 3.23 -5.27 10.24
CA PRO A 526 3.30 -6.45 9.39
C PRO A 526 4.16 -6.25 8.14
N MET A 527 4.53 -5.01 7.83
CA MET A 527 5.44 -4.63 6.75
C MET A 527 6.88 -4.44 7.25
N PHE A 528 7.18 -4.82 8.49
CA PHE A 528 8.56 -4.94 8.98
C PHE A 528 9.06 -6.38 8.87
N GLN A 529 10.38 -6.57 8.71
CA GLN A 529 10.97 -7.90 8.53
C GLN A 529 10.99 -8.73 9.83
N LEU A 530 10.76 -8.08 10.99
CA LEU A 530 10.76 -8.66 12.33
C LEU A 530 9.47 -8.32 13.07
N ILE A 531 9.11 -9.11 14.08
CA ILE A 531 8.01 -8.82 15.00
C ILE A 531 8.55 -7.96 16.15
N ARG A 532 7.99 -6.76 16.32
CA ARG A 532 8.40 -5.79 17.34
C ARG A 532 7.18 -5.02 17.88
N PRO A 533 7.19 -4.58 19.15
CA PRO A 533 6.13 -3.75 19.69
C PRO A 533 6.35 -2.29 19.23
N ASN A 534 5.38 -1.71 18.51
CA ASN A 534 5.50 -0.35 17.99
C ASN A 534 4.95 0.72 18.92
N ASN A 535 3.90 0.40 19.66
CA ASN A 535 3.17 1.35 20.53
C ASN A 535 3.32 1.00 22.01
N LEU A 536 4.54 0.61 22.42
CA LEU A 536 4.85 0.33 23.81
C LEU A 536 5.59 1.52 24.42
N TYR A 537 4.92 2.23 25.31
CA TYR A 537 5.47 3.33 26.08
C TYR A 537 5.57 2.94 27.55
N VAL A 538 6.72 3.22 28.15
CA VAL A 538 6.98 2.93 29.57
C VAL A 538 7.63 4.13 30.25
N ARG A 539 7.42 4.23 31.56
CA ARG A 539 8.28 5.01 32.45
C ARG A 539 9.29 4.07 33.10
N ALA A 540 10.48 4.57 33.37
CA ALA A 540 11.55 3.83 34.02
C ALA A 540 11.95 4.56 35.30
N GLU A 541 11.21 4.29 36.38
CA GLU A 541 11.39 4.96 37.66
C GLU A 541 12.65 4.44 38.35
N ARG A 542 13.59 5.33 38.69
CA ARG A 542 14.82 4.92 39.37
C ARG A 542 14.49 4.34 40.75
N ARG A 543 14.97 3.13 40.99
CA ARG A 543 14.77 2.45 42.28
C ARG A 543 15.65 3.09 43.34
N VAL A 544 15.03 3.40 44.48
CA VAL A 544 15.70 3.82 45.71
C VAL A 544 15.55 2.80 46.84
N LYS A 545 14.75 1.75 46.62
CA LYS A 545 14.48 0.65 47.56
C LYS A 545 14.49 -0.68 46.81
N TRP A 546 15.06 -1.69 47.46
CA TRP A 546 15.12 -3.07 46.99
C TRP A 546 14.48 -3.99 48.04
N PRO A 547 13.91 -5.14 47.62
CA PRO A 547 13.37 -6.10 48.57
C PRO A 547 14.50 -6.69 49.43
N PRO A 548 14.19 -7.17 50.65
CA PRO A 548 15.16 -7.92 51.44
C PRO A 548 15.53 -9.24 50.74
N LYS A 549 16.70 -9.76 51.04
CA LYS A 549 17.12 -11.10 50.58
C LYS A 549 16.17 -12.15 51.16
N THR A 550 15.75 -13.10 50.34
CA THR A 550 14.90 -14.21 50.80
C THR A 550 15.69 -15.05 51.81
N GLU A 551 15.16 -15.23 53.02
CA GLU A 551 15.76 -16.16 53.98
C GLU A 551 15.69 -17.59 53.41
N PRO A 552 16.77 -18.38 53.46
CA PRO A 552 16.71 -19.77 53.05
C PRO A 552 15.69 -20.49 53.93
N GLU A 553 14.59 -20.97 53.35
CA GLU A 553 13.66 -21.83 54.08
C GLU A 553 14.45 -23.00 54.69
N PRO A 554 14.30 -23.29 56.00
CA PRO A 554 14.90 -24.47 56.57
C PRO A 554 14.33 -25.69 55.84
N VAL A 555 15.20 -26.42 55.14
CA VAL A 555 14.88 -27.64 54.39
C VAL A 555 14.21 -28.64 55.33
N GLN A 556 12.89 -28.61 55.42
CA GLN A 556 12.14 -29.69 56.02
C GLN A 556 12.24 -30.87 55.05
N ARG A 557 13.05 -31.87 55.43
CA ARG A 557 13.06 -33.20 54.82
C ARG A 557 11.63 -33.75 54.81
N ARG A 558 10.87 -33.54 53.73
CA ARG A 558 9.66 -34.30 53.47
C ARG A 558 10.09 -35.75 53.20
N LYS A 559 9.94 -36.59 54.23
CA LYS A 559 9.96 -38.04 54.09
C LYS A 559 8.92 -38.43 53.04
N SER A 560 9.35 -39.24 52.07
CA SER A 560 8.49 -39.85 51.07
C SER A 560 7.46 -40.75 51.74
N ASN A 561 6.21 -40.29 51.86
CA ASN A 561 5.08 -41.18 52.07
C ASN A 561 4.40 -41.39 50.71
N SER A 562 4.71 -42.53 50.10
CA SER A 562 3.96 -43.10 48.99
C SER A 562 2.53 -43.38 49.44
N THR A 563 1.57 -42.68 48.85
CA THR A 563 0.16 -43.10 48.83
C THR A 563 -0.26 -43.33 47.38
N PRO A 564 -0.97 -44.42 47.08
CA PRO A 564 -1.20 -44.87 45.71
C PRO A 564 -2.28 -44.04 45.01
N HIS A 565 -2.02 -43.71 43.73
CA HIS A 565 -3.01 -43.16 42.82
C HIS A 565 -4.20 -44.13 42.66
N PRO A 566 -5.46 -43.65 42.65
CA PRO A 566 -6.59 -44.46 42.24
C PRO A 566 -6.53 -44.76 40.73
N PRO A 567 -7.10 -45.89 40.27
CA PRO A 567 -6.80 -46.44 38.95
C PRO A 567 -7.53 -45.69 37.83
N ARG A 568 -6.89 -45.61 36.66
CA ARG A 568 -7.51 -45.22 35.40
C ARG A 568 -8.52 -46.29 34.97
N PRO A 569 -9.74 -45.95 34.53
CA PRO A 569 -10.58 -46.89 33.79
C PRO A 569 -10.24 -46.84 32.29
N THR A 570 -9.83 -47.99 31.77
CA THR A 570 -9.77 -48.33 30.34
C THR A 570 -11.18 -48.63 29.81
N ALA A 571 -11.44 -48.29 28.55
CA ALA A 571 -12.73 -48.43 27.88
C ALA A 571 -13.17 -49.90 27.67
N LEU A 572 -14.48 -50.20 27.83
CA LEU A 572 -15.16 -51.20 27.01
C LEU A 572 -16.70 -51.02 26.94
N ARG A 573 -17.16 -50.81 25.69
CA ARG A 573 -18.42 -51.16 25.00
C ARG A 573 -19.69 -51.59 25.78
N ALA A 574 -20.78 -50.91 25.37
CA ALA A 574 -22.07 -51.42 24.86
C ALA A 574 -23.35 -51.22 25.71
N ALA A 575 -24.43 -50.98 24.96
CA ALA A 575 -25.86 -50.95 25.29
C ALA A 575 -26.40 -49.68 25.96
N ILE A 576 -26.72 -48.69 25.11
CA ILE A 576 -27.75 -47.68 25.42
C ILE A 576 -29.08 -48.23 24.89
N THR A 577 -29.98 -48.55 25.81
CA THR A 577 -31.43 -48.56 25.61
C THR A 577 -31.96 -47.23 26.16
N GLU A 578 -32.62 -46.47 25.29
CA GLU A 578 -33.29 -45.19 25.57
C GLU A 578 -34.63 -45.40 26.30
N PRO A 579 -35.13 -44.42 27.10
CA PRO A 579 -35.54 -43.11 26.58
C PRO A 579 -35.16 -41.89 27.43
N GLU A 580 -34.65 -40.82 26.80
CA GLU A 580 -35.00 -39.41 27.05
C GLU A 580 -34.03 -38.44 26.31
N LEU A 581 -34.64 -37.38 25.74
CA LEU A 581 -34.07 -36.07 25.38
C LEU A 581 -33.29 -35.90 24.04
N LEU A 582 -34.12 -35.54 23.04
CA LEU A 582 -33.93 -34.55 21.96
C LEU A 582 -32.95 -34.86 20.82
N PHE A 583 -33.51 -35.56 19.82
CA PHE A 583 -32.97 -35.87 18.51
C PHE A 583 -33.10 -34.73 17.48
N LEU A 584 -31.98 -34.52 16.78
CA LEU A 584 -31.75 -34.26 15.34
C LEU A 584 -32.96 -34.17 14.37
N GLY A 585 -32.80 -33.34 13.32
CA GLY A 585 -33.37 -33.69 11.99
C GLY A 585 -33.56 -32.53 11.02
N PHE A 586 -32.96 -32.65 9.83
CA PHE A 586 -32.86 -31.67 8.74
C PHE A 586 -34.00 -31.87 7.69
N ILE A 587 -34.43 -30.78 7.03
CA ILE A 587 -35.12 -30.64 5.71
C ILE A 587 -36.66 -30.88 5.58
N TYR A 588 -37.28 -29.87 4.94
CA TYR A 588 -38.48 -29.81 4.07
C TYR A 588 -39.79 -29.21 4.62
N SER A 589 -40.14 -28.08 3.97
CA SER A 589 -41.47 -27.69 3.50
C SER A 589 -42.46 -26.97 4.42
N ASN A 590 -42.77 -25.74 3.97
CA ASN A 590 -44.08 -25.09 3.94
C ASN A 590 -44.83 -24.66 5.22
N HIS A 591 -45.23 -23.39 5.15
CA HIS A 591 -46.49 -22.77 5.59
C HIS A 591 -46.61 -22.16 7.00
N ASN A 592 -46.60 -20.83 6.98
CA ASN A 592 -47.65 -19.91 7.46
C ASN A 592 -47.95 -19.69 8.96
N ILE A 593 -47.87 -18.39 9.31
CA ILE A 593 -48.90 -17.54 9.95
C ILE A 593 -48.88 -17.36 11.49
N SER A 594 -48.79 -16.06 11.87
CA SER A 594 -49.35 -15.35 13.06
C SER A 594 -48.90 -15.79 14.46
N GLU A 595 -48.86 -14.98 15.52
CA GLU A 595 -49.35 -13.64 15.81
C GLU A 595 -48.67 -13.12 17.10
N LEU A 596 -48.49 -11.80 17.15
CA LEU A 596 -48.52 -10.88 18.31
C LEU A 596 -48.96 -11.41 19.70
N THR A 597 -48.27 -10.95 20.76
CA THR A 597 -48.80 -9.97 21.74
C THR A 597 -47.79 -9.60 22.86
N SER A 598 -47.71 -8.30 23.18
CA SER A 598 -47.02 -7.69 24.34
C SER A 598 -47.81 -7.87 25.66
N PRO A 599 -47.31 -7.44 26.84
CA PRO A 599 -47.66 -6.10 27.33
C PRO A 599 -46.64 -5.36 28.23
N SER A 600 -46.97 -4.08 28.43
CA SER A 600 -46.31 -2.87 28.95
C SER A 600 -46.45 -2.56 30.45
N LEU A 601 -45.66 -1.58 30.98
CA LEU A 601 -45.95 -0.61 32.09
C LEU A 601 -44.76 0.39 32.22
N ILE A 602 -44.76 1.64 31.73
CA ILE A 602 -45.30 2.94 32.21
C ILE A 602 -44.80 3.46 33.59
N TYR A 603 -44.02 4.56 33.59
CA TYR A 603 -44.11 5.67 34.58
C TYR A 603 -43.60 7.01 33.99
N GLN A 604 -44.25 8.13 34.35
CA GLN A 604 -44.18 9.49 33.75
C GLN A 604 -43.22 10.49 34.48
N PRO A 605 -42.93 11.69 33.89
CA PRO A 605 -41.86 12.63 34.30
C PRO A 605 -42.34 13.91 35.04
N ARG A 606 -41.40 14.76 35.50
CA ARG A 606 -41.64 16.18 35.92
C ARG A 606 -40.68 17.18 35.23
N PRO A 607 -41.05 18.48 35.05
CA PRO A 607 -40.40 19.42 34.12
C PRO A 607 -39.73 20.67 34.76
N GLY A 608 -38.79 21.31 34.04
CA GLY A 608 -38.23 22.65 34.33
C GLY A 608 -37.03 23.03 33.43
N GLN A 609 -37.14 24.12 32.64
CA GLN A 609 -36.21 24.69 31.64
C GLN A 609 -34.87 25.26 32.20
N PRO A 610 -33.96 25.87 31.38
CA PRO A 610 -33.31 25.48 30.11
C PRO A 610 -31.76 25.63 30.21
N PRO A 611 -30.95 25.34 29.16
CA PRO A 611 -29.84 26.27 28.94
C PRO A 611 -29.35 26.50 27.49
N ASP A 612 -28.64 27.61 27.38
CA ASP A 612 -27.84 28.17 26.29
C ASP A 612 -26.65 27.30 25.83
N GLN A 613 -26.10 27.70 24.67
CA GLN A 613 -24.92 27.17 24.00
C GLN A 613 -23.63 27.21 24.85
N THR A 614 -22.78 26.17 24.81
CA THR A 614 -21.32 26.19 24.47
C THR A 614 -20.65 24.83 24.80
N ILE A 615 -20.08 24.22 23.76
CA ILE A 615 -18.94 23.28 23.58
C ILE A 615 -18.27 22.56 24.79
N HIS A 616 -17.99 21.26 24.58
CA HIS A 616 -16.83 20.41 24.97
C HIS A 616 -17.03 19.19 25.92
N THR A 617 -16.97 18.00 25.29
CA THR A 617 -16.17 16.80 25.66
C THR A 617 -16.66 15.82 26.76
N ILE A 618 -16.56 14.52 26.42
CA ILE A 618 -16.15 13.33 27.22
C ILE A 618 -17.16 12.16 27.37
N MET A 619 -16.68 10.97 26.95
CA MET A 619 -16.99 9.56 27.34
C MET A 619 -18.29 8.88 26.89
N THR A 620 -18.21 7.92 25.94
CA THR A 620 -17.94 6.45 26.05
C THR A 620 -19.05 5.63 26.72
N GLY A 621 -19.47 4.55 26.04
CA GLY A 621 -20.00 3.34 26.70
C GLY A 621 -21.23 2.70 26.06
N HIS A 622 -20.97 1.62 25.30
CA HIS A 622 -21.82 0.45 25.01
C HIS A 622 -23.34 0.59 24.76
N ASP A 623 -23.80 0.12 23.58
CA ASP A 623 -24.33 -1.24 23.49
C ASP A 623 -24.31 -1.77 22.03
N GLN A 624 -23.76 -2.96 21.82
CA GLN A 624 -23.53 -3.60 20.52
C GLN A 624 -24.60 -4.67 20.25
N SER A 625 -25.65 -4.32 19.48
CA SER A 625 -26.48 -5.35 18.83
C SER A 625 -27.08 -4.95 17.46
N LEU A 626 -26.73 -3.78 16.90
CA LEU A 626 -27.21 -3.32 15.59
C LEU A 626 -26.03 -2.94 14.66
N SER A 627 -25.27 -3.91 14.14
CA SER A 627 -24.02 -3.59 13.39
C SER A 627 -23.72 -4.43 12.14
N ARG A 628 -24.71 -5.11 11.52
CA ARG A 628 -24.50 -5.66 10.15
C ARG A 628 -25.11 -4.81 9.04
N SER A 629 -26.17 -4.06 9.30
CA SER A 629 -26.76 -3.12 8.32
C SER A 629 -26.11 -1.73 8.35
N GLY A 630 -25.46 -1.34 9.46
CA GLY A 630 -24.86 -0.01 9.63
C GLY A 630 -23.51 0.16 8.92
N ARG A 631 -22.62 -0.85 8.95
CA ARG A 631 -21.25 -0.76 8.40
C ARG A 631 -21.19 -0.60 6.89
N THR A 632 -22.12 -1.21 6.15
CA THR A 632 -22.25 -1.01 4.70
C THR A 632 -22.74 0.40 4.38
N MET A 633 -23.63 0.97 5.20
CA MET A 633 -24.05 2.36 5.06
C MET A 633 -22.95 3.37 5.44
N THR A 634 -22.07 3.07 6.41
CA THR A 634 -20.96 3.97 6.81
C THR A 634 -19.79 3.97 5.82
N ALA A 635 -19.46 2.81 5.25
CA ALA A 635 -18.45 2.72 4.19
C ALA A 635 -18.93 3.37 2.89
N LEU A 636 -20.22 3.19 2.57
CA LEU A 636 -20.87 3.90 1.47
C LEU A 636 -20.93 5.41 1.75
N SER A 637 -21.27 5.85 2.95
CA SER A 637 -21.32 7.29 3.26
C SER A 637 -19.94 7.94 3.19
N HIS A 638 -18.88 7.28 3.67
CA HIS A 638 -17.51 7.79 3.60
C HIS A 638 -16.98 7.85 2.16
N THR A 639 -17.28 6.83 1.34
CA THR A 639 -16.91 6.85 -0.08
C THR A 639 -17.73 7.86 -0.88
N LEU A 640 -19.01 8.04 -0.57
CA LEU A 640 -19.85 9.09 -1.18
C LEU A 640 -19.41 10.49 -0.78
N ASP A 641 -18.89 10.67 0.44
CA ASP A 641 -18.34 11.95 0.91
C ASP A 641 -16.98 12.24 0.26
N GLU A 642 -16.07 11.26 0.19
CA GLU A 642 -14.79 11.38 -0.53
C GLU A 642 -14.95 11.60 -2.04
N LEU A 643 -16.04 11.10 -2.65
CA LEU A 643 -16.37 11.34 -4.06
C LEU A 643 -17.10 12.68 -4.28
N GLY A 644 -17.37 13.46 -3.24
CA GLY A 644 -18.07 14.75 -3.31
C GLY A 644 -19.56 14.64 -3.66
N LEU A 645 -20.14 13.43 -3.62
CA LEU A 645 -21.56 13.20 -3.92
C LEU A 645 -22.47 13.78 -2.82
N VAL A 646 -22.02 13.71 -1.57
CA VAL A 646 -22.70 14.33 -0.42
C VAL A 646 -22.68 15.86 -0.57
N THR A 647 -21.57 16.44 -1.00
CA THR A 647 -21.43 17.87 -1.32
C THR A 647 -22.40 18.30 -2.42
N MET A 648 -22.51 17.52 -3.50
CA MET A 648 -23.47 17.81 -4.59
C MET A 648 -24.93 17.66 -4.14
N TYR A 649 -25.25 16.68 -3.30
CA TYR A 649 -26.61 16.49 -2.79
C TYR A 649 -27.08 17.69 -1.95
N HIS A 650 -26.21 18.22 -1.08
CA HIS A 650 -26.48 19.37 -0.21
C HIS A 650 -26.27 20.74 -0.89
N SER A 651 -25.82 20.76 -2.15
CA SER A 651 -25.64 22.00 -2.92
C SER A 651 -26.97 22.71 -3.19
N THR A 652 -26.90 24.03 -3.42
CA THR A 652 -28.09 24.86 -3.68
C THR A 652 -28.77 24.46 -4.99
N ARG A 653 -30.06 24.78 -5.11
CA ARG A 653 -30.86 24.51 -6.31
C ARG A 653 -30.25 25.13 -7.58
N ASP A 654 -29.66 26.33 -7.45
CA ASP A 654 -29.02 27.03 -8.56
C ASP A 654 -27.74 26.31 -9.04
N VAL A 655 -26.94 25.73 -8.13
CA VAL A 655 -25.77 24.90 -8.50
C VAL A 655 -26.20 23.68 -9.32
N LYS A 656 -27.27 22.99 -8.91
CA LYS A 656 -27.82 21.84 -9.65
C LYS A 656 -28.32 22.23 -11.04
N PHE A 657 -28.97 23.39 -11.17
CA PHE A 657 -29.41 23.90 -12.47
C PHE A 657 -28.25 24.31 -13.37
N LEU A 658 -27.17 24.89 -12.84
CA LEU A 658 -25.96 25.20 -13.62
C LEU A 658 -25.28 23.92 -14.13
N CYS A 659 -25.21 22.85 -13.32
CA CYS A 659 -24.74 21.55 -13.78
C CYS A 659 -25.64 20.95 -14.88
N ALA A 660 -26.96 21.05 -14.73
CA ALA A 660 -27.91 20.57 -15.74
C ALA A 660 -27.83 21.38 -17.05
N GLN A 661 -27.68 22.70 -16.98
CA GLN A 661 -27.46 23.55 -18.15
C GLN A 661 -26.20 23.17 -18.91
N ARG A 662 -25.12 22.87 -18.18
CA ARG A 662 -23.87 22.40 -18.77
C ARG A 662 -24.06 21.06 -19.49
N PHE A 663 -24.75 20.11 -18.87
CA PHE A 663 -25.07 18.82 -19.51
C PHE A 663 -25.81 19.02 -20.83
N VAL A 664 -26.91 19.78 -20.80
CA VAL A 664 -27.79 20.04 -21.95
C VAL A 664 -27.02 20.74 -23.07
N ARG A 665 -26.16 21.71 -22.74
CA ARG A 665 -25.30 22.37 -23.73
C ARG A 665 -24.29 21.41 -24.35
N LEU A 666 -23.54 20.67 -23.53
CA LEU A 666 -22.50 19.78 -24.02
C LEU A 666 -23.04 18.58 -24.77
N PHE A 667 -24.25 18.14 -24.45
CA PHE A 667 -25.02 17.19 -25.25
C PHE A 667 -25.22 17.69 -26.70
N ALA A 668 -25.70 18.93 -26.86
CA ALA A 668 -25.85 19.54 -28.18
C ALA A 668 -24.51 19.74 -28.89
N TYR A 669 -23.46 20.15 -28.16
CA TYR A 669 -22.12 20.29 -28.74
C TYR A 669 -21.58 18.95 -29.21
N GLY A 670 -21.64 17.89 -28.40
CA GLY A 670 -21.20 16.55 -28.78
C GLY A 670 -21.85 16.06 -30.07
N GLY A 671 -23.15 16.27 -30.23
CA GLY A 671 -23.86 15.94 -31.47
C GLY A 671 -23.42 16.79 -32.66
N SER A 672 -23.33 18.12 -32.50
CA SER A 672 -22.92 19.02 -33.58
C SER A 672 -21.46 18.84 -34.01
N THR A 673 -20.53 18.65 -33.07
CA THR A 673 -19.09 18.46 -33.30
C THR A 673 -18.81 17.16 -34.04
N LEU A 674 -19.59 16.09 -33.79
CA LEU A 674 -19.46 14.82 -34.51
C LEU A 674 -19.59 15.03 -36.03
N ILE A 675 -20.56 15.85 -36.44
CA ILE A 675 -20.99 15.97 -37.84
C ILE A 675 -20.55 17.25 -38.54
N LEU A 676 -20.03 18.24 -37.81
CA LEU A 676 -19.79 19.60 -38.34
C LEU A 676 -18.88 19.61 -39.58
N ALA A 677 -17.73 18.93 -39.50
CA ALA A 677 -16.78 18.85 -40.62
C ALA A 677 -17.35 18.03 -41.79
N SER A 678 -17.97 16.88 -41.50
CA SER A 678 -18.61 16.04 -42.52
C SER A 678 -19.75 16.77 -43.23
N TYR A 679 -20.56 17.56 -42.51
CA TYR A 679 -21.64 18.37 -43.05
C TYR A 679 -21.13 19.49 -43.96
N LEU A 680 -20.12 20.26 -43.52
CA LEU A 680 -19.52 21.32 -44.34
C LEU A 680 -18.88 20.76 -45.62
N SER A 681 -18.23 19.60 -45.52
CA SER A 681 -17.68 18.88 -46.66
C SER A 681 -18.79 18.42 -47.62
N ALA A 682 -19.89 17.88 -47.10
CA ALA A 682 -21.03 17.41 -47.89
C ALA A 682 -21.78 18.52 -48.64
N ILE A 683 -21.78 19.77 -48.14
CA ILE A 683 -22.34 20.94 -48.85
C ILE A 683 -21.32 21.60 -49.81
N GLY A 684 -20.15 20.99 -50.03
CA GLY A 684 -19.17 21.42 -51.03
C GLY A 684 -18.10 22.40 -50.52
N VAL A 685 -17.88 22.52 -49.21
CA VAL A 685 -16.81 23.36 -48.64
C VAL A 685 -15.49 22.59 -48.62
N ALA A 686 -14.43 23.15 -49.20
CA ALA A 686 -13.11 22.55 -49.20
C ALA A 686 -12.48 22.48 -47.79
N ASP A 687 -11.61 21.50 -47.52
CA ASP A 687 -11.03 21.24 -46.19
C ASP A 687 -10.30 22.44 -45.57
N ASP A 688 -9.63 23.27 -46.38
CA ASP A 688 -8.96 24.49 -45.93
C ASP A 688 -9.97 25.56 -45.47
N ARG A 689 -11.11 25.66 -46.15
CA ARG A 689 -12.23 26.52 -45.74
C ARG A 689 -12.97 25.97 -44.53
N ILE A 690 -13.04 24.65 -44.35
CA ILE A 690 -13.54 24.03 -43.10
C ILE A 690 -12.60 24.38 -41.94
N GLY A 691 -11.29 24.29 -42.13
CA GLY A 691 -10.32 24.74 -41.13
C GLY A 691 -10.43 26.22 -40.81
N LEU A 692 -10.57 27.06 -41.82
CA LEU A 692 -10.81 28.49 -41.65
C LEU A 692 -12.12 28.75 -40.88
N PHE A 693 -13.19 28.02 -41.19
CA PHE A 693 -14.48 28.10 -40.50
C PHE A 693 -14.32 27.84 -39.00
N MET A 694 -13.67 26.74 -38.63
CA MET A 694 -13.44 26.37 -37.23
C MET A 694 -12.53 27.39 -36.52
N THR A 695 -11.48 27.86 -37.18
CA THR A 695 -10.57 28.88 -36.64
C THR A 695 -11.30 30.20 -36.38
N LEU A 696 -12.06 30.72 -37.35
CA LEU A 696 -12.81 31.97 -37.20
C LEU A 696 -13.91 31.86 -36.14
N THR A 697 -14.52 30.67 -35.99
CA THR A 697 -15.48 30.40 -34.92
C THR A 697 -14.80 30.49 -33.55
N LEU A 698 -13.64 29.86 -33.34
CA LEU A 698 -12.89 29.93 -32.09
C LEU A 698 -12.36 31.34 -31.79
N VAL A 699 -11.90 32.09 -32.80
CA VAL A 699 -11.52 33.50 -32.64
C VAL A 699 -12.73 34.35 -32.25
N GLY A 700 -13.88 34.11 -32.88
CA GLY A 700 -15.15 34.73 -32.53
C GLY A 700 -15.54 34.46 -31.08
N ASP A 701 -15.40 33.23 -30.61
CA ASP A 701 -15.66 32.84 -29.22
C ASP A 701 -14.75 33.59 -28.23
N VAL A 702 -13.47 33.82 -28.54
CA VAL A 702 -12.55 34.63 -27.70
C VAL A 702 -13.06 36.06 -27.58
N VAL A 703 -13.37 36.67 -28.72
CA VAL A 703 -13.80 38.07 -28.79
C VAL A 703 -15.12 38.24 -28.02
N ILE A 704 -16.10 37.39 -28.30
CA ILE A 704 -17.40 37.41 -27.62
C ILE A 704 -17.26 37.15 -26.11
N SER A 705 -16.39 36.21 -25.70
CA SER A 705 -16.12 35.93 -24.29
C SER A 705 -15.47 37.12 -23.57
N PHE A 706 -14.52 37.79 -24.22
CA PHE A 706 -13.88 38.99 -23.67
C PHE A 706 -14.88 40.14 -23.53
N PHE A 707 -15.72 40.38 -24.54
CA PHE A 707 -16.75 41.41 -24.46
C PHE A 707 -17.80 41.07 -23.39
N LEU A 708 -18.34 39.86 -23.37
CA LEU A 708 -19.39 39.48 -22.41
C LEU A 708 -18.87 39.46 -20.97
N THR A 709 -17.61 39.12 -20.72
CA THR A 709 -17.04 39.17 -19.35
C THR A 709 -16.87 40.60 -18.84
N LEU A 710 -16.51 41.57 -19.71
CA LEU A 710 -16.41 42.99 -19.34
C LEU A 710 -17.76 43.63 -19.00
N PHE A 711 -18.85 43.16 -19.62
CA PHE A 711 -20.20 43.67 -19.41
C PHE A 711 -21.09 42.76 -18.56
N ALA A 712 -20.60 41.58 -18.12
CA ALA A 712 -21.40 40.58 -17.41
C ALA A 712 -21.93 41.10 -16.07
N ASP A 713 -21.11 41.79 -15.29
CA ASP A 713 -21.54 42.31 -13.99
C ASP A 713 -22.52 43.51 -14.16
N ALA A 714 -22.37 44.29 -15.24
CA ALA A 714 -23.28 45.38 -15.59
C ALA A 714 -24.63 44.89 -16.14
N MET A 715 -24.66 43.83 -16.96
CA MET A 715 -25.88 43.25 -17.55
C MET A 715 -26.60 42.26 -16.61
N GLY A 716 -25.88 41.67 -15.65
CA GLY A 716 -26.39 40.62 -14.76
C GLY A 716 -26.12 39.22 -15.32
N ARG A 717 -25.65 38.31 -14.44
CA ARG A 717 -25.16 36.97 -14.84
C ARG A 717 -26.29 36.12 -15.42
N LYS A 718 -27.50 36.21 -14.87
CA LYS A 718 -28.68 35.50 -15.39
C LYS A 718 -29.06 35.96 -16.80
N ALA A 719 -28.97 37.26 -17.08
CA ALA A 719 -29.32 37.82 -18.39
C ALA A 719 -28.33 37.38 -19.49
N VAL A 720 -27.04 37.31 -19.16
CA VAL A 720 -26.00 36.83 -20.09
C VAL A 720 -26.21 35.35 -20.44
N LEU A 721 -26.53 34.50 -19.45
CA LEU A 721 -26.84 33.09 -19.70
C LEU A 721 -28.10 32.90 -20.56
N ALA A 722 -29.12 33.76 -20.37
CA ALA A 722 -30.36 33.71 -21.13
C ALA A 722 -30.15 34.14 -22.60
N LEU A 723 -29.44 35.26 -22.81
CA LEU A 723 -29.08 35.76 -24.14
C LEU A 723 -28.31 34.70 -24.93
N GLY A 724 -27.31 34.09 -24.30
CA GLY A 724 -26.54 33.05 -24.99
C GLY A 724 -27.34 31.77 -25.26
N SER A 725 -28.32 31.41 -24.43
CA SER A 725 -29.21 30.27 -24.71
C SER A 725 -30.15 30.56 -25.90
N ALA A 726 -30.63 31.79 -26.03
CA ALA A 726 -31.41 32.23 -27.19
C ALA A 726 -30.56 32.24 -28.48
N LEU A 727 -29.32 32.72 -28.43
CA LEU A 727 -28.39 32.71 -29.56
C LEU A 727 -28.05 31.27 -30.02
N MET A 728 -27.90 30.34 -29.08
CA MET A 728 -27.70 28.92 -29.37
C MET A 728 -28.93 28.28 -30.07
N ALA A 729 -30.14 28.63 -29.64
CA ALA A 729 -31.36 28.18 -30.32
C ALA A 729 -31.44 28.74 -31.74
N GLY A 730 -31.16 30.04 -31.91
CA GLY A 730 -31.15 30.72 -33.19
C GLY A 730 -30.13 30.14 -34.18
N SER A 731 -28.90 29.85 -33.73
CA SER A 731 -27.87 29.28 -34.60
C SER A 731 -28.20 27.88 -35.09
N GLY A 732 -28.81 27.03 -34.24
CA GLY A 732 -29.33 25.72 -34.65
C GLY A 732 -30.36 25.82 -35.79
N VAL A 733 -31.29 26.77 -35.69
CA VAL A 733 -32.28 27.03 -36.77
C VAL A 733 -31.58 27.48 -38.06
N VAL A 734 -30.60 28.37 -37.97
CA VAL A 734 -29.84 28.84 -39.15
C VAL A 734 -29.08 27.69 -39.82
N PHE A 735 -28.46 26.80 -39.04
CA PHE A 735 -27.78 25.61 -39.58
C PHE A 735 -28.73 24.58 -40.21
N ALA A 736 -29.95 24.48 -39.70
CA ALA A 736 -30.97 23.61 -40.26
C ALA A 736 -31.54 24.12 -41.60
N LEU A 737 -31.59 25.45 -41.79
CA LEU A 737 -32.24 26.07 -42.95
C LEU A 737 -31.27 26.56 -44.04
N SER A 738 -30.02 26.88 -43.70
CA SER A 738 -29.04 27.48 -44.62
C SER A 738 -27.93 26.51 -45.03
N GLY A 739 -27.43 26.66 -46.25
CA GLY A 739 -26.21 26.00 -46.75
C GLY A 739 -25.09 26.98 -47.10
N ASN A 740 -25.29 28.29 -46.89
CA ASN A 740 -24.31 29.31 -47.27
C ASN A 740 -23.20 29.43 -46.22
N PHE A 741 -21.95 29.27 -46.66
CA PHE A 741 -20.76 29.31 -45.80
C PHE A 741 -20.72 30.53 -44.86
N TRP A 742 -20.96 31.75 -45.37
CA TRP A 742 -20.84 32.98 -44.57
C TRP A 742 -21.99 33.14 -43.57
N VAL A 743 -23.19 32.68 -43.94
CA VAL A 743 -24.36 32.67 -43.05
C VAL A 743 -24.14 31.67 -41.91
N LEU A 744 -23.66 30.47 -42.23
CA LEU A 744 -23.32 29.45 -41.24
C LEU A 744 -22.18 29.90 -40.33
N LEU A 745 -21.17 30.59 -40.86
CA LEU A 745 -20.03 31.10 -40.07
C LEU A 745 -20.49 32.17 -39.09
N THR A 746 -21.32 33.10 -39.55
CA THR A 746 -21.90 34.14 -38.69
C THR A 746 -22.73 33.52 -37.58
N ALA A 747 -23.58 32.53 -37.91
CA ALA A 747 -24.37 31.80 -36.92
C ALA A 747 -23.51 30.98 -35.95
N ALA A 748 -22.40 30.38 -36.40
CA ALA A 748 -21.49 29.63 -35.55
C ALA A 748 -20.76 30.54 -34.54
N VAL A 749 -20.29 31.71 -34.99
CA VAL A 749 -19.63 32.72 -34.15
C VAL A 749 -20.59 33.29 -33.11
N PHE A 750 -21.75 33.82 -33.51
CA PHE A 750 -22.68 34.46 -32.56
C PHE A 750 -23.47 33.43 -31.73
N GLY A 751 -23.72 32.25 -32.28
CA GLY A 751 -24.41 31.15 -31.61
C GLY A 751 -23.52 30.29 -30.71
N VAL A 752 -22.20 30.57 -30.68
CA VAL A 752 -21.21 29.84 -29.87
C VAL A 752 -21.28 28.34 -30.16
N ILE A 753 -21.25 27.95 -31.44
CA ILE A 753 -21.16 26.53 -31.83
C ILE A 753 -19.69 26.12 -31.74
N SER A 754 -19.34 25.28 -30.77
CA SER A 754 -17.93 24.90 -30.58
C SER A 754 -17.47 23.88 -31.63
N PRO A 755 -16.50 24.22 -32.49
CA PRO A 755 -15.91 23.26 -33.43
C PRO A 755 -14.94 22.29 -32.74
N SER A 756 -14.55 22.56 -31.49
CA SER A 756 -13.56 21.75 -30.76
C SER A 756 -14.19 20.69 -29.84
N GLY A 757 -15.52 20.71 -29.67
CA GLY A 757 -16.24 19.89 -28.69
C GLY A 757 -16.02 20.32 -27.22
N ASN A 758 -15.13 21.28 -26.97
CA ASN A 758 -14.85 21.86 -25.68
C ASN A 758 -15.53 23.23 -25.50
N GLU A 759 -15.79 23.60 -24.25
CA GLU A 759 -16.41 24.88 -23.91
C GLU A 759 -15.35 25.99 -23.87
N ILE A 760 -15.34 26.83 -24.89
CA ILE A 760 -14.40 27.94 -24.99
C ILE A 760 -15.14 29.29 -25.18
N GLY A 761 -16.37 29.34 -24.66
CA GLY A 761 -17.25 30.50 -24.79
C GLY A 761 -17.54 31.23 -23.47
N PRO A 762 -18.32 32.33 -23.54
CA PRO A 762 -18.65 33.22 -22.42
C PRO A 762 -19.34 32.49 -21.26
N PHE A 763 -20.08 31.41 -21.58
CA PHE A 763 -20.83 30.66 -20.58
C PHE A 763 -19.95 30.04 -19.52
N ARG A 764 -18.81 29.46 -19.91
CA ARG A 764 -17.95 28.76 -18.97
C ARG A 764 -17.40 29.73 -17.92
N ALA A 765 -16.95 30.90 -18.35
CA ALA A 765 -16.45 31.94 -17.45
C ALA A 765 -17.53 32.44 -16.49
N VAL A 766 -18.75 32.69 -16.99
CA VAL A 766 -19.88 33.17 -16.18
C VAL A 766 -20.39 32.09 -15.22
N GLU A 767 -20.49 30.83 -15.66
CA GLU A 767 -20.95 29.70 -14.84
C GLU A 767 -19.92 29.35 -13.77
N GLU A 768 -18.63 29.30 -14.09
CA GLU A 768 -17.56 29.03 -13.10
C GLU A 768 -17.49 30.16 -12.06
N SER A 769 -17.63 31.43 -12.45
CA SER A 769 -17.66 32.55 -11.49
C SER A 769 -18.92 32.53 -10.62
N THR A 770 -20.02 32.02 -11.16
CA THR A 770 -21.29 31.87 -10.45
C THR A 770 -21.24 30.71 -9.46
N LEU A 771 -20.71 29.56 -9.85
CA LEU A 771 -20.49 28.42 -8.96
C LEU A 771 -19.53 28.77 -7.82
N ALA A 772 -18.47 29.53 -8.12
CA ALA A 772 -17.54 30.07 -7.13
C ALA A 772 -18.22 31.01 -6.12
N HIS A 773 -19.23 31.75 -6.56
CA HIS A 773 -20.01 32.65 -5.71
C HIS A 773 -21.03 31.91 -4.83
N LEU A 774 -21.68 30.88 -5.37
CA LEU A 774 -22.75 30.14 -4.71
C LEU A 774 -22.28 29.05 -3.74
N THR A 775 -20.99 28.70 -3.74
CA THR A 775 -20.44 27.55 -3.02
C THR A 775 -19.34 27.99 -2.04
N PRO A 776 -19.36 27.54 -0.77
CA PRO A 776 -18.28 27.79 0.18
C PRO A 776 -16.92 27.30 -0.31
N HIS A 777 -15.85 28.04 0.00
CA HIS A 777 -14.49 27.78 -0.51
C HIS A 777 -13.99 26.35 -0.27
N GLU A 778 -14.36 25.74 0.86
CA GLU A 778 -13.98 24.37 1.25
C GLU A 778 -14.61 23.30 0.34
N LYS A 779 -15.78 23.57 -0.23
CA LYS A 779 -16.58 22.63 -1.03
C LYS A 779 -16.47 22.87 -2.54
N LEU A 780 -15.76 23.92 -2.96
CA LEU A 780 -15.55 24.27 -4.37
C LEU A 780 -14.89 23.17 -5.22
N PRO A 781 -13.85 22.46 -4.73
CA PRO A 781 -13.19 21.42 -5.54
C PRO A 781 -14.14 20.31 -6.00
N ASP A 782 -15.02 19.85 -5.10
CA ASP A 782 -15.99 18.79 -5.38
C ASP A 782 -17.03 19.23 -6.41
N VAL A 783 -17.56 20.45 -6.24
CA VAL A 783 -18.54 21.02 -7.16
C VAL A 783 -17.95 21.21 -8.56
N PHE A 784 -16.69 21.68 -8.68
CA PHE A 784 -16.03 21.79 -9.98
C PHE A 784 -15.73 20.43 -10.62
N ALA A 785 -15.39 19.41 -9.83
CA ALA A 785 -15.16 18.05 -10.32
C ALA A 785 -16.45 17.46 -10.93
N TRP A 786 -17.57 17.54 -10.21
CA TRP A 786 -18.88 17.09 -10.71
C TRP A 786 -19.41 17.93 -11.86
N TYR A 787 -19.22 19.25 -11.80
CA TYR A 787 -19.54 20.14 -12.91
C TYR A 787 -18.79 19.74 -14.19
N SER A 788 -17.51 19.34 -14.11
CA SER A 788 -16.75 18.84 -15.26
C SER A 788 -17.22 17.47 -15.73
N LEU A 789 -17.46 16.54 -14.81
CA LEU A 789 -17.88 15.17 -15.11
C LEU A 789 -19.23 15.13 -15.83
N VAL A 790 -20.21 15.91 -15.33
CA VAL A 790 -21.54 16.05 -15.93
C VAL A 790 -21.44 16.61 -17.35
N GLY A 791 -20.52 17.55 -17.59
CA GLY A 791 -20.25 18.06 -18.93
C GLY A 791 -19.73 17.00 -19.90
N THR A 792 -18.71 16.24 -19.50
CA THR A 792 -18.15 15.16 -20.33
C THR A 792 -19.18 14.06 -20.62
N ALA A 793 -20.05 13.73 -19.66
CA ALA A 793 -21.16 12.81 -19.85
C ALA A 793 -22.17 13.32 -20.89
N GLY A 794 -22.47 14.63 -20.87
CA GLY A 794 -23.29 15.29 -21.88
C GLY A 794 -22.72 15.11 -23.29
N THR A 795 -21.45 15.45 -23.50
CA THR A 795 -20.76 15.29 -24.80
C THR A 795 -20.82 13.85 -25.30
N ALA A 796 -20.52 12.88 -24.44
CA ALA A 796 -20.51 11.46 -24.80
C ALA A 796 -21.90 10.99 -25.30
N LEU A 797 -22.96 11.29 -24.53
CA LEU A 797 -24.33 10.92 -24.90
C LEU A 797 -24.80 11.64 -26.17
N GLY A 798 -24.39 12.90 -26.35
CA GLY A 798 -24.67 13.67 -27.56
C GLY A 798 -24.09 13.02 -28.82
N GLN A 799 -22.85 12.52 -28.75
CA GLN A 799 -22.21 11.81 -29.86
C GLN A 799 -22.90 10.50 -30.19
N LEU A 800 -23.24 9.70 -29.18
CA LEU A 800 -23.94 8.42 -29.36
C LEU A 800 -25.30 8.62 -30.04
N ILE A 801 -26.12 9.51 -29.47
CA ILE A 801 -27.49 9.74 -29.96
C ILE A 801 -27.46 10.37 -31.34
N CYS A 802 -26.59 11.35 -31.60
CA CYS A 802 -26.45 11.98 -32.91
C CYS A 802 -26.07 10.97 -34.00
N GLY A 803 -25.01 10.18 -33.76
CA GLY A 803 -24.51 9.21 -34.73
C GLY A 803 -25.57 8.18 -35.11
N TRP A 804 -26.22 7.56 -34.11
CA TRP A 804 -27.26 6.56 -34.36
C TRP A 804 -28.55 7.16 -34.92
N THR A 805 -28.88 8.41 -34.60
CA THR A 805 -30.03 9.11 -35.23
C THR A 805 -29.79 9.29 -36.72
N ILE A 806 -28.58 9.69 -37.13
CA ILE A 806 -28.24 9.82 -38.56
C ILE A 806 -28.27 8.46 -39.24
N SER A 807 -27.61 7.44 -38.68
CA SER A 807 -27.64 6.09 -39.25
C SER A 807 -29.07 5.55 -39.35
N SER A 808 -29.92 5.74 -38.35
CA SER A 808 -31.32 5.30 -38.40
C SER A 808 -32.15 6.02 -39.47
N LEU A 809 -31.93 7.33 -39.68
CA LEU A 809 -32.61 8.09 -40.74
C LEU A 809 -32.14 7.66 -42.14
N GLN A 810 -30.87 7.31 -42.30
CA GLN A 810 -30.32 6.85 -43.58
C GLN A 810 -30.71 5.39 -43.88
N ASP A 811 -30.56 4.48 -42.92
CA ASP A 811 -30.72 3.04 -43.13
C ASP A 811 -32.19 2.57 -43.09
N LEU A 812 -33.01 3.13 -42.19
CA LEU A 812 -34.42 2.71 -42.04
C LEU A 812 -35.38 3.56 -42.89
N HIS A 813 -35.08 4.85 -43.08
CA HIS A 813 -35.98 5.78 -43.75
C HIS A 813 -35.46 6.22 -45.14
N GLY A 814 -34.24 5.84 -45.53
CA GLY A 814 -33.66 6.15 -46.84
C GLY A 814 -33.30 7.62 -47.06
N TRP A 815 -33.11 8.40 -45.99
CA TRP A 815 -32.83 9.84 -46.11
C TRP A 815 -31.42 10.11 -46.61
N ALA A 816 -31.25 11.18 -47.40
CA ALA A 816 -29.93 11.67 -47.77
C ALA A 816 -29.20 12.29 -46.55
N PHE A 817 -27.86 12.25 -46.57
CA PHE A 817 -27.01 12.70 -45.45
C PHE A 817 -27.27 14.15 -45.01
N ILE A 818 -27.41 15.08 -45.97
CA ILE A 818 -27.63 16.51 -45.68
C ILE A 818 -28.95 16.76 -44.92
N PRO A 819 -30.12 16.24 -45.38
CA PRO A 819 -31.36 16.27 -44.59
C PRO A 819 -31.23 15.68 -43.19
N SER A 820 -30.53 14.54 -43.04
CA SER A 820 -30.31 13.91 -41.73
C SER A 820 -29.49 14.81 -40.79
N CYS A 821 -28.44 15.47 -41.28
CA CYS A 821 -27.69 16.46 -40.51
C CYS A 821 -28.55 17.67 -40.10
N ARG A 822 -29.45 18.15 -40.97
CA ARG A 822 -30.34 19.29 -40.65
C ARG A 822 -31.31 18.99 -39.50
N ILE A 823 -31.78 17.74 -39.38
CA ILE A 823 -32.58 17.30 -38.22
C ILE A 823 -31.79 17.42 -36.92
N ILE A 824 -30.51 17.06 -36.92
CA ILE A 824 -29.65 17.23 -35.74
C ILE A 824 -29.53 18.71 -35.33
N PHE A 825 -29.44 19.63 -36.30
CA PHE A 825 -29.42 21.06 -36.00
C PHE A 825 -30.77 21.62 -35.50
N PHE A 826 -31.90 21.02 -35.89
CA PHE A 826 -33.19 21.29 -35.25
C PHE A 826 -33.26 20.78 -33.80
N VAL A 827 -32.73 19.58 -33.54
CA VAL A 827 -32.60 19.07 -32.17
C VAL A 827 -31.70 19.98 -31.34
N TYR A 828 -30.58 20.46 -31.92
CA TYR A 828 -29.69 21.45 -31.31
C TYR A 828 -30.45 22.74 -30.92
N ALA A 829 -31.32 23.24 -31.79
CA ALA A 829 -32.15 24.41 -31.50
C ALA A 829 -33.14 24.15 -30.34
N GLY A 830 -33.80 22.99 -30.33
CA GLY A 830 -34.69 22.56 -29.25
C GLY A 830 -33.98 22.44 -27.91
N VAL A 831 -32.77 21.90 -27.90
CA VAL A 831 -31.90 21.84 -26.72
C VAL A 831 -31.53 23.24 -26.22
N GLY A 832 -31.31 24.20 -27.13
CA GLY A 832 -31.13 25.63 -26.80
C GLY A 832 -32.33 26.24 -26.06
N LEU A 833 -33.56 25.87 -26.45
CA LEU A 833 -34.79 26.31 -25.77
C LEU A 833 -34.92 25.68 -24.37
N VAL A 834 -34.58 24.41 -24.21
CA VAL A 834 -34.55 23.74 -22.89
C VAL A 834 -33.55 24.44 -21.96
N LYS A 835 -32.36 24.78 -22.46
CA LYS A 835 -31.36 25.55 -21.72
C LYS A 835 -31.88 26.94 -21.32
N LEU A 836 -32.63 27.61 -22.20
CA LEU A 836 -33.27 28.90 -21.90
C LEU A 836 -34.29 28.76 -20.76
N ILE A 837 -35.13 27.71 -20.78
CA ILE A 837 -36.09 27.42 -19.69
C ILE A 837 -35.38 27.20 -18.35
N LEU A 838 -34.31 26.39 -18.34
CA LEU A 838 -33.48 26.18 -17.14
C LEU A 838 -32.86 27.49 -16.64
N THR A 839 -32.50 28.40 -17.54
CA THR A 839 -31.92 29.71 -17.18
C THR A 839 -32.94 30.64 -16.55
N LEU A 840 -34.18 30.64 -17.05
CA LEU A 840 -35.26 31.41 -16.46
C LEU A 840 -35.59 30.94 -15.03
N ALA A 841 -35.39 29.65 -14.74
CA ALA A 841 -35.60 29.03 -13.43
C ALA A 841 -34.53 29.34 -12.37
N LEU A 842 -33.40 29.96 -12.73
CA LEU A 842 -32.37 30.38 -11.78
C LEU A 842 -32.88 31.52 -10.87
N THR A 843 -32.52 31.50 -9.58
CA THR A 843 -32.95 32.54 -8.64
C THR A 843 -32.17 33.86 -8.80
N HIS A 844 -32.51 34.89 -8.03
CA HIS A 844 -31.75 36.16 -8.02
C HIS A 844 -30.47 36.11 -7.19
N LYS A 845 -30.22 35.01 -6.43
CA LYS A 845 -29.00 34.80 -5.63
C LYS A 845 -27.74 34.59 -6.47
N VAL A 846 -27.91 34.59 -7.79
CA VAL A 846 -26.90 34.33 -8.81
C VAL A 846 -26.21 35.64 -9.25
N GLU A 847 -26.75 36.79 -8.80
CA GLU A 847 -26.26 38.16 -9.08
C GLU A 847 -25.31 38.66 -7.97
N THR A 848 -24.48 39.68 -8.25
CA THR A 848 -23.46 40.22 -7.32
C THR A 848 -24.02 41.12 -6.20
N ALA A 849 -23.29 41.21 -5.08
CA ALA A 849 -23.71 41.89 -3.84
C ALA A 849 -24.08 43.38 -3.97
N GLU A 850 -23.45 44.13 -4.90
CA GLU A 850 -23.78 45.55 -5.16
C GLU A 850 -25.19 45.71 -5.77
N LYS A 851 -25.59 44.79 -6.67
CA LYS A 851 -26.93 44.79 -7.28
C LYS A 851 -28.01 44.25 -6.33
N GLN A 852 -27.62 43.35 -5.42
CA GLN A 852 -28.51 42.82 -4.39
C GLN A 852 -28.88 43.93 -3.38
N LYS A 853 -27.91 44.73 -2.93
CA LYS A 853 -28.13 45.94 -2.11
C LYS A 853 -28.97 47.01 -2.82
N ALA A 854 -28.69 47.29 -4.10
CA ALA A 854 -29.47 48.27 -4.88
C ALA A 854 -30.94 47.88 -5.07
N ARG A 855 -31.25 46.57 -5.09
CA ARG A 855 -32.62 46.06 -5.27
C ARG A 855 -33.34 45.80 -3.94
N GLU A 856 -32.61 45.46 -2.88
CA GLU A 856 -33.13 45.43 -1.50
C GLU A 856 -33.48 46.85 -1.01
N GLN A 857 -32.72 47.87 -1.40
CA GLN A 857 -33.10 49.28 -1.20
C GLN A 857 -34.34 49.68 -2.01
N GLN A 858 -34.60 49.05 -3.17
CA GLN A 858 -35.76 49.34 -4.01
C GLN A 858 -37.03 48.59 -3.58
N ASN A 859 -36.89 47.48 -2.86
CA ASN A 859 -38.00 46.65 -2.35
C ASN A 859 -38.27 46.86 -0.85
N GLY A 860 -37.49 47.70 -0.16
CA GLY A 860 -37.45 47.83 1.30
C GLY A 860 -38.20 49.03 1.90
N GLU A 861 -39.26 49.54 1.27
CA GLU A 861 -40.18 50.49 1.92
C GLU A 861 -41.12 49.78 2.90
N THR A 862 -40.60 49.14 3.95
CA THR A 862 -41.38 48.89 5.19
C THR A 862 -40.50 48.36 6.34
N ARG A 863 -40.41 49.19 7.41
CA ARG A 863 -40.00 48.94 8.82
C ARG A 863 -38.52 49.16 9.21
N PRO A 864 -38.25 49.54 10.48
CA PRO A 864 -38.71 50.76 11.17
C PRO A 864 -37.55 51.54 11.83
N LEU A 865 -37.80 52.82 12.10
CA LEU A 865 -37.05 53.72 12.98
C LEU A 865 -36.76 53.05 14.35
N LEU A 866 -35.54 53.23 14.87
CA LEU A 866 -35.02 52.98 16.24
C LEU A 866 -34.13 51.74 16.41
N ALA A 867 -32.81 51.96 16.40
CA ALA A 867 -31.92 51.70 17.55
C ALA A 867 -30.51 52.21 17.24
N ASP A 868 -29.96 52.97 18.18
CA ASP A 868 -28.75 53.78 18.09
C ASP A 868 -27.42 53.02 17.99
N SER A 869 -26.43 53.77 17.47
CA SER A 869 -25.00 53.77 17.83
C SER A 869 -24.08 52.63 17.35
N ALA A 870 -23.37 52.88 16.23
CA ALA A 870 -21.92 52.65 16.04
C ALA A 870 -21.44 53.31 14.72
N PRO A 871 -20.15 53.69 14.59
CA PRO A 871 -19.72 54.80 13.73
C PRO A 871 -19.65 54.46 12.24
N VAL A 872 -19.91 55.48 11.44
CA VAL A 872 -19.63 55.57 10.00
C VAL A 872 -18.12 55.44 9.78
N GLU A 873 -17.67 54.30 9.24
CA GLU A 873 -16.35 54.18 8.63
C GLU A 873 -16.46 54.59 7.15
N GLN A 874 -15.66 55.59 6.78
CA GLN A 874 -15.66 56.24 5.48
C GLN A 874 -15.39 55.25 4.32
N GLU A 875 -16.29 55.22 3.33
CA GLU A 875 -16.03 54.62 2.02
C GLU A 875 -14.87 55.34 1.32
N VAL A 876 -13.70 54.71 1.31
CA VAL A 876 -12.61 55.07 0.41
C VAL A 876 -12.94 54.52 -0.98
N ALA A 877 -13.20 55.42 -1.93
CA ALA A 877 -13.41 55.10 -3.34
C ALA A 877 -12.33 54.15 -3.91
N PRO A 878 -12.69 53.15 -4.73
CA PRO A 878 -11.71 52.21 -5.25
C PRO A 878 -10.82 52.92 -6.29
N LYS A 879 -9.59 53.24 -5.89
CA LYS A 879 -8.53 53.61 -6.84
C LYS A 879 -8.36 52.47 -7.85
N LYS A 880 -8.51 52.77 -9.14
CA LYS A 880 -8.14 51.89 -10.27
C LYS A 880 -6.69 51.44 -10.11
N LYS A 881 -6.47 50.28 -9.50
CA LYS A 881 -5.17 49.62 -9.48
C LYS A 881 -5.09 48.75 -10.73
N SER A 882 -4.11 49.06 -11.59
CA SER A 882 -3.77 48.23 -12.74
C SER A 882 -3.53 46.78 -12.30
N LEU A 883 -4.18 45.83 -12.98
CA LEU A 883 -4.17 44.38 -12.72
C LEU A 883 -2.75 43.75 -12.66
N PHE A 884 -1.72 44.46 -13.12
CA PHE A 884 -0.36 43.96 -13.24
C PHE A 884 0.72 44.85 -12.58
N ALA A 885 0.34 45.90 -11.84
CA ALA A 885 1.29 46.95 -11.43
C ALA A 885 2.18 46.65 -10.19
N SER A 886 2.16 45.45 -9.62
CA SER A 886 3.08 45.08 -8.52
C SER A 886 3.44 43.59 -8.49
N ILE A 887 3.82 43.03 -9.63
CA ILE A 887 4.27 41.62 -9.72
C ILE A 887 5.80 41.59 -9.59
N GLU A 888 6.29 40.89 -8.56
CA GLU A 888 7.71 40.61 -8.34
C GLU A 888 8.35 39.92 -9.58
N LYS A 889 9.63 40.19 -9.85
CA LYS A 889 10.34 39.68 -11.05
C LYS A 889 10.29 38.14 -11.16
N ASP A 890 10.31 37.41 -10.04
CA ASP A 890 10.27 35.95 -10.04
C ASP A 890 8.89 35.37 -10.39
N LEU A 891 7.82 36.06 -9.99
CA LEU A 891 6.45 35.69 -10.36
C LEU A 891 6.18 35.92 -11.85
N TRP A 892 6.75 36.98 -12.44
CA TRP A 892 6.68 37.21 -13.89
C TRP A 892 7.39 36.11 -14.70
N SER A 893 8.56 35.66 -14.24
CA SER A 893 9.28 34.55 -14.88
C SER A 893 8.47 33.24 -14.84
N LEU A 894 7.80 32.96 -13.73
CA LEU A 894 6.89 31.82 -13.59
C LEU A 894 5.70 31.92 -14.55
N VAL A 895 5.03 33.07 -14.60
CA VAL A 895 3.84 33.30 -15.43
C VAL A 895 4.16 33.17 -16.92
N ILE A 896 5.28 33.73 -17.39
CA ILE A 896 5.71 33.63 -18.80
C ILE A 896 5.96 32.17 -19.19
N ARG A 897 6.63 31.38 -18.33
CA ARG A 897 6.84 29.95 -18.59
C ARG A 897 5.53 29.18 -18.69
N LEU A 898 4.57 29.47 -17.81
CA LEU A 898 3.24 28.86 -17.86
C LEU A 898 2.48 29.24 -19.14
N PHE A 899 2.57 30.50 -19.59
CA PHE A 899 1.93 30.94 -20.85
C PHE A 899 2.49 30.20 -22.06
N ILE A 900 3.83 30.07 -22.16
CA ILE A 900 4.47 29.36 -23.27
C ILE A 900 4.07 27.88 -23.27
N LEU A 901 4.22 27.20 -22.13
CA LEU A 901 3.95 25.77 -22.03
C LEU A 901 2.47 25.45 -22.30
N PHE A 902 1.54 26.19 -21.69
CA PHE A 902 0.11 25.99 -21.93
C PHE A 902 -0.35 26.43 -23.32
N GLY A 903 0.30 27.43 -23.92
CA GLY A 903 0.08 27.81 -25.31
C GLY A 903 0.42 26.67 -26.26
N ILE A 904 1.56 25.99 -26.07
CA ILE A 904 1.97 24.82 -26.87
C ILE A 904 0.96 23.67 -26.74
N ASP A 905 0.54 23.32 -25.52
CA ASP A 905 -0.46 22.26 -25.28
C ASP A 905 -1.80 22.57 -25.97
N SER A 906 -2.23 23.83 -25.93
CA SER A 906 -3.52 24.25 -26.48
C SER A 906 -3.49 24.37 -28.00
N PHE A 907 -2.39 24.86 -28.58
CA PHE A 907 -2.17 24.85 -30.03
C PHE A 907 -2.17 23.42 -30.58
N ALA A 908 -1.47 22.49 -29.92
CA ALA A 908 -1.48 21.07 -30.27
C ALA A 908 -2.89 20.45 -30.19
N SER A 909 -3.68 20.84 -29.18
CA SER A 909 -5.07 20.40 -29.04
C SER A 909 -5.98 20.96 -30.14
N GLY A 910 -5.66 22.12 -30.70
CA GLY A 910 -6.35 22.70 -31.85
C GLY A 910 -6.09 21.93 -33.16
N LEU A 911 -4.85 21.44 -33.36
CA LEU A 911 -4.47 20.65 -34.54
C LEU A 911 -5.24 19.32 -34.62
N ALA A 912 -5.50 18.69 -33.48
CA ALA A 912 -6.23 17.43 -33.38
C ALA A 912 -7.60 17.62 -32.67
N SER A 913 -8.35 18.65 -33.07
CA SER A 913 -9.68 18.91 -32.51
C SER A 913 -10.64 17.72 -32.72
N LEU A 914 -11.67 17.60 -31.88
CA LEU A 914 -12.60 16.48 -31.93
C LEU A 914 -13.34 16.39 -33.28
N SER A 915 -13.76 17.52 -33.87
CA SER A 915 -14.37 17.54 -35.21
C SER A 915 -13.41 17.06 -36.31
N TRP A 916 -12.11 17.35 -36.17
CA TRP A 916 -11.11 16.84 -37.11
C TRP A 916 -10.85 15.35 -36.91
N MET A 917 -10.91 14.87 -35.68
CA MET A 917 -10.72 13.46 -35.36
C MET A 917 -11.88 12.62 -35.91
N THR A 918 -13.14 13.04 -35.73
CA THR A 918 -14.31 12.34 -36.29
C THR A 918 -14.26 12.33 -37.82
N TYR A 919 -13.98 13.47 -38.45
CA TYR A 919 -13.84 13.58 -39.90
C TYR A 919 -12.66 12.76 -40.46
N PHE A 920 -11.55 12.65 -39.72
CA PHE A 920 -10.42 11.79 -40.11
C PHE A 920 -10.82 10.32 -40.18
N PHE A 921 -11.51 9.81 -39.15
CA PHE A 921 -11.97 8.42 -39.15
C PHE A 921 -13.04 8.17 -40.23
N HIS A 922 -13.97 9.11 -40.43
CA HIS A 922 -14.93 9.07 -41.52
C HIS A 922 -14.24 8.99 -42.89
N ARG A 923 -13.26 9.87 -43.16
CA ARG A 923 -12.57 9.94 -44.46
C ARG A 923 -11.57 8.82 -44.72
N LYS A 924 -10.84 8.36 -43.70
CA LYS A 924 -9.78 7.34 -43.85
C LYS A 924 -10.33 5.92 -43.86
N PHE A 925 -11.36 5.64 -43.06
CA PHE A 925 -11.87 4.27 -42.85
C PHE A 925 -13.33 4.09 -43.31
N SER A 926 -13.96 5.13 -43.87
CA SER A 926 -15.34 5.09 -44.39
C SER A 926 -16.36 4.63 -43.35
N LEU A 927 -16.17 5.04 -42.09
CA LEU A 927 -17.04 4.63 -41.00
C LEU A 927 -18.40 5.35 -41.04
N PRO A 928 -19.52 4.65 -40.85
CA PRO A 928 -20.83 5.27 -40.64
C PRO A 928 -20.86 6.15 -39.38
N GLU A 929 -21.71 7.17 -39.38
CA GLU A 929 -21.83 8.10 -38.25
C GLU A 929 -22.28 7.43 -36.94
N GLY A 930 -23.08 6.36 -36.99
CA GLY A 930 -23.45 5.55 -35.82
C GLY A 930 -22.26 4.85 -35.15
N GLU A 931 -21.34 4.31 -35.94
CA GLU A 931 -20.11 3.71 -35.42
C GLU A 931 -19.17 4.76 -34.82
N LEU A 932 -19.02 5.90 -35.51
CA LEU A 932 -18.26 7.04 -34.98
C LEU A 932 -18.83 7.54 -33.66
N GLY A 933 -20.15 7.71 -33.57
CA GLY A 933 -20.85 8.09 -32.33
C GLY A 933 -20.57 7.12 -31.19
N THR A 934 -20.54 5.81 -31.48
CA THR A 934 -20.24 4.76 -30.48
C THR A 934 -18.77 4.80 -30.03
N ILE A 935 -17.83 4.93 -30.96
CA ILE A 935 -16.38 5.00 -30.67
C ILE A 935 -16.08 6.21 -29.77
N PHE A 936 -16.62 7.37 -30.09
CA PHE A 936 -16.37 8.60 -29.33
C PHE A 936 -17.16 8.65 -28.00
N PHE A 937 -18.30 7.95 -27.89
CA PHE A 937 -18.98 7.71 -26.62
C PHE A 937 -18.13 6.84 -25.67
N VAL A 938 -17.60 5.72 -26.15
CA VAL A 938 -16.79 4.80 -25.35
C VAL A 938 -15.52 5.50 -24.87
N THR A 939 -14.82 6.19 -25.76
CA THR A 939 -13.58 6.90 -25.41
C THR A 939 -13.84 8.07 -24.45
N SER A 940 -14.93 8.83 -24.64
CA SER A 940 -15.31 9.90 -23.69
C SER A 940 -15.70 9.35 -22.32
N SER A 941 -16.35 8.18 -22.26
CA SER A 941 -16.70 7.49 -21.00
C SER A 941 -15.47 7.01 -20.24
N ILE A 942 -14.50 6.42 -20.96
CA ILE A 942 -13.21 6.02 -20.40
C ILE A 942 -12.47 7.24 -19.85
N SER A 943 -12.40 8.33 -20.61
CA SER A 943 -11.76 9.57 -20.15
C SER A 943 -12.43 10.18 -18.92
N ALA A 944 -13.76 10.12 -18.82
CA ALA A 944 -14.51 10.57 -17.65
C ALA A 944 -14.18 9.74 -16.40
N ALA A 945 -14.10 8.41 -16.52
CA ALA A 945 -13.70 7.54 -15.42
C ALA A 945 -12.26 7.79 -14.97
N SER A 946 -11.33 7.99 -15.91
CA SER A 946 -9.92 8.28 -15.63
C SER A 946 -9.72 9.59 -14.86
N MET A 947 -10.58 10.59 -15.04
CA MET A 947 -10.50 11.87 -14.30
C MET A 947 -10.65 11.68 -12.78
N LEU A 948 -11.47 10.72 -12.33
CA LEU A 948 -11.65 10.44 -10.90
C LEU A 948 -10.41 9.77 -10.29
N VAL A 949 -9.74 8.90 -11.06
CA VAL A 949 -8.52 8.20 -10.62
C VAL A 949 -7.32 9.15 -10.48
N ALA A 950 -7.28 10.22 -11.28
CA ALA A 950 -6.17 11.17 -11.33
C ALA A 950 -5.84 11.83 -9.99
N SER A 951 -6.85 12.19 -9.18
CA SER A 951 -6.63 12.83 -7.87
C SER A 951 -5.91 11.89 -6.89
N SER A 952 -6.25 10.59 -6.91
CA SER A 952 -5.58 9.58 -6.08
C SER A 952 -4.11 9.41 -6.45
N ILE A 953 -3.78 9.45 -7.74
CA ILE A 953 -2.39 9.39 -8.22
C ILE A 953 -1.62 10.66 -7.80
N ALA A 954 -2.23 11.84 -7.96
CA ALA A 954 -1.63 13.13 -7.56
C ALA A 954 -1.24 13.19 -6.09
N LYS A 955 -2.08 12.66 -5.21
CA LYS A 955 -1.79 12.55 -3.76
C LYS A 955 -0.53 11.71 -3.50
N ARG A 956 -0.25 10.69 -4.32
CA ARG A 956 0.86 9.74 -4.13
C ARG A 956 2.20 10.20 -4.70
N ILE A 957 2.21 10.78 -5.90
CA ILE A 957 3.46 11.09 -6.63
C ILE A 957 3.69 12.59 -6.88
N GLY A 958 2.75 13.46 -6.51
CA GLY A 958 2.81 14.91 -6.70
C GLY A 958 2.10 15.39 -7.98
N ASN A 959 1.71 16.67 -8.02
CA ASN A 959 0.83 17.19 -9.07
C ASN A 959 1.52 17.28 -10.44
N VAL A 960 2.76 17.81 -10.47
CA VAL A 960 3.52 17.95 -11.74
C VAL A 960 3.85 16.60 -12.35
N LYS A 961 4.31 15.64 -11.52
CA LYS A 961 4.65 14.30 -11.99
C LYS A 961 3.42 13.55 -12.51
N THR A 962 2.29 13.66 -11.82
CA THR A 962 1.04 13.04 -12.26
C THR A 962 0.61 13.59 -13.60
N MET A 963 0.64 14.92 -13.77
CA MET A 963 0.32 15.59 -15.04
C MET A 963 1.15 15.04 -16.21
N VAL A 964 2.47 14.96 -16.04
CA VAL A 964 3.40 14.51 -17.09
C VAL A 964 3.25 13.01 -17.38
N PHE A 965 3.20 12.15 -16.35
CA PHE A 965 3.13 10.71 -16.55
C PHE A 965 1.81 10.23 -17.13
N THR A 966 0.72 10.99 -16.97
CA THR A 966 -0.55 10.67 -17.61
C THR A 966 -0.70 11.30 -18.99
N HIS A 967 -0.15 12.50 -19.21
CA HIS A 967 -0.33 13.18 -20.49
C HIS A 967 0.66 12.69 -21.58
N LEU A 968 1.86 12.23 -21.19
CA LEU A 968 2.87 11.73 -22.12
C LEU A 968 2.44 10.48 -22.91
N PRO A 969 1.87 9.42 -22.29
CA PRO A 969 1.32 8.28 -23.05
C PRO A 969 0.19 8.69 -24.01
N SER A 970 -0.69 9.61 -23.59
CA SER A 970 -1.75 10.16 -24.42
C SER A 970 -1.23 10.93 -25.64
N ALA A 971 -0.14 11.69 -25.47
CA ALA A 971 0.53 12.43 -26.52
C ALA A 971 1.18 11.51 -27.56
N ILE A 972 1.84 10.43 -27.11
CA ILE A 972 2.42 9.41 -27.99
C ILE A 972 1.30 8.70 -28.77
N CYS A 973 0.23 8.28 -28.10
CA CYS A 973 -0.90 7.63 -28.76
C CYS A 973 -1.54 8.57 -29.80
N LEU A 974 -1.65 9.87 -29.52
CA LEU A 974 -2.16 10.85 -30.49
C LEU A 974 -1.33 10.89 -31.77
N ALA A 975 0.00 10.91 -31.67
CA ALA A 975 0.88 10.90 -32.83
C ALA A 975 0.72 9.62 -33.66
N LEU A 976 0.40 8.50 -33.00
CA LEU A 976 0.28 7.19 -33.62
C LEU A 976 -1.11 6.90 -34.19
N ILE A 977 -2.18 7.63 -33.83
CA ILE A 977 -3.55 7.39 -34.34
C ILE A 977 -3.60 7.38 -35.87
N SER A 978 -2.84 8.27 -36.53
CA SER A 978 -2.89 8.41 -37.98
C SER A 978 -1.97 7.46 -38.75
N VAL A 979 -1.06 6.75 -38.08
CA VAL A 979 -0.01 5.92 -38.70
C VAL A 979 -0.55 4.57 -39.23
N PRO A 980 -1.36 3.80 -38.47
CA PRO A 980 -1.92 2.55 -38.97
C PRO A 980 -2.85 2.71 -40.16
N ASN A 981 -2.78 1.75 -41.09
CA ASN A 981 -3.78 1.57 -42.13
C ASN A 981 -4.91 0.60 -41.71
N SER A 982 -4.77 -0.07 -40.56
CA SER A 982 -5.79 -0.94 -40.00
C SER A 982 -6.65 -0.21 -38.96
N LEU A 983 -7.97 -0.31 -39.13
CA LEU A 983 -8.95 0.29 -38.22
C LEU A 983 -8.76 -0.18 -36.75
N PRO A 984 -8.60 -1.49 -36.44
CA PRO A 984 -8.44 -1.93 -35.06
C PRO A 984 -7.22 -1.33 -34.35
N LEU A 985 -6.12 -1.11 -35.09
CA LEU A 985 -4.89 -0.56 -34.52
C LEU A 985 -5.03 0.95 -34.28
N ALA A 986 -5.68 1.68 -35.19
CA ALA A 986 -6.00 3.11 -34.98
C ALA A 986 -6.96 3.31 -33.79
N LEU A 987 -7.97 2.43 -33.64
CA LEU A 987 -8.88 2.43 -32.49
C LEU A 987 -8.16 2.08 -31.18
N THR A 988 -7.19 1.16 -31.22
CA THR A 988 -6.37 0.84 -30.04
C THR A 988 -5.63 2.07 -29.53
N PHE A 989 -4.98 2.84 -30.40
CA PHE A 989 -4.33 4.09 -30.01
C PHE A 989 -5.33 5.16 -29.52
N LEU A 990 -6.51 5.23 -30.12
CA LEU A 990 -7.57 6.14 -29.67
C LEU A 990 -8.08 5.80 -28.25
N VAL A 991 -8.28 4.50 -27.95
CA VAL A 991 -8.70 4.03 -26.61
C VAL A 991 -7.58 4.19 -25.58
N LEU A 992 -6.34 3.84 -25.91
CA LEU A 992 -5.19 4.04 -25.02
C LEU A 992 -4.97 5.52 -24.70
N ARG A 993 -5.15 6.40 -25.68
CA ARG A 993 -5.20 7.84 -25.46
C ARG A 993 -6.31 8.23 -24.48
N ALA A 994 -7.52 7.72 -24.69
CA ALA A 994 -8.68 8.02 -23.85
C ALA A 994 -8.48 7.66 -22.37
N CYS A 995 -7.74 6.58 -22.08
CA CYS A 995 -7.41 6.18 -20.71
C CYS A 995 -6.63 7.23 -19.92
N SER A 996 -5.90 8.13 -20.59
CA SER A 996 -4.91 8.99 -19.94
C SER A 996 -5.01 10.49 -20.30
N GLN A 997 -5.75 10.84 -21.36
CA GLN A 997 -5.80 12.20 -21.91
C GLN A 997 -6.37 13.30 -21.00
N ASN A 998 -7.26 12.98 -20.06
CA ASN A 998 -7.91 13.95 -19.17
C ASN A 998 -7.47 13.83 -17.70
N MET A 999 -6.48 12.98 -17.40
CA MET A 999 -6.02 12.77 -16.02
C MET A 999 -5.16 13.92 -15.49
N ASP A 1000 -4.83 14.89 -16.33
CA ASP A 1000 -4.04 16.05 -16.00
C ASP A 1000 -4.89 17.22 -15.46
N VAL A 1001 -6.21 17.22 -15.69
CA VAL A 1001 -7.11 18.33 -15.36
C VAL A 1001 -7.09 18.68 -13.86
N ALA A 1002 -7.31 17.70 -12.98
CA ALA A 1002 -7.31 17.93 -11.54
C ALA A 1002 -5.91 18.24 -10.96
N PRO A 1003 -4.84 17.48 -11.30
CA PRO A 1003 -3.48 17.82 -10.89
C PRO A 1003 -3.01 19.21 -11.37
N ARG A 1004 -3.39 19.62 -12.58
CA ARG A 1004 -3.05 20.93 -13.15
C ARG A 1004 -3.71 22.07 -12.40
N ALA A 1005 -4.99 21.93 -12.04
CA ALA A 1005 -5.68 22.91 -11.21
C ALA A 1005 -5.03 23.02 -9.82
N ALA A 1006 -4.72 21.89 -9.18
CA ALA A 1006 -4.05 21.84 -7.88
C ALA A 1006 -2.63 22.44 -7.92
N PHE A 1007 -1.87 22.13 -8.96
CA PHE A 1007 -0.53 22.71 -9.20
C PHE A 1007 -0.60 24.23 -9.34
N LEU A 1008 -1.50 24.76 -10.17
CA LEU A 1008 -1.63 26.20 -10.36
C LEU A 1008 -2.10 26.92 -9.10
N ALA A 1009 -2.98 26.27 -8.33
CA ALA A 1009 -3.39 26.79 -7.03
C ALA A 1009 -2.21 26.86 -6.05
N ALA A 1010 -1.34 25.86 -6.03
CA ALA A 1010 -0.15 25.86 -5.16
C ALA A 1010 0.98 26.79 -5.66
N ALA A 1011 1.07 27.01 -6.96
CA ALA A 1011 2.14 27.79 -7.59
C ALA A 1011 1.88 29.31 -7.60
N LEU A 1012 0.61 29.74 -7.57
CA LEU A 1012 0.21 31.15 -7.71
C LEU A 1012 -0.34 31.73 -6.39
N PRO A 1013 0.06 32.96 -6.01
CA PRO A 1013 -0.49 33.69 -4.86
C PRO A 1013 -2.00 33.84 -4.94
N SER A 1014 -2.71 33.68 -3.82
CA SER A 1014 -4.19 33.68 -3.75
C SER A 1014 -4.82 35.00 -4.21
N ASP A 1015 -4.17 36.13 -3.98
CA ASP A 1015 -4.60 37.48 -4.36
C ASP A 1015 -4.50 37.76 -5.87
N LYS A 1016 -3.62 37.04 -6.59
CA LYS A 1016 -3.37 37.23 -8.04
C LYS A 1016 -3.77 36.03 -8.89
N ARG A 1017 -4.14 34.90 -8.27
CA ARG A 1017 -4.46 33.62 -8.92
C ARG A 1017 -5.55 33.76 -9.98
N THR A 1018 -6.65 34.43 -9.66
CA THR A 1018 -7.80 34.57 -10.56
C THR A 1018 -7.44 35.34 -11.84
N ALA A 1019 -6.70 36.43 -11.71
CA ALA A 1019 -6.25 37.25 -12.83
C ALA A 1019 -5.26 36.49 -13.74
N ILE A 1020 -4.28 35.81 -13.14
CA ILE A 1020 -3.28 35.02 -13.88
C ILE A 1020 -3.94 33.82 -14.58
N MET A 1021 -4.85 33.10 -13.90
CA MET A 1021 -5.60 31.99 -14.51
C MET A 1021 -6.51 32.45 -15.65
N GLY A 1022 -7.13 33.62 -15.52
CA GLY A 1022 -7.87 34.27 -16.62
C GLY A 1022 -6.97 34.52 -17.83
N ALA A 1023 -5.79 35.11 -17.62
CA ALA A 1023 -4.82 35.33 -18.69
C ALA A 1023 -4.29 34.03 -19.32
N VAL A 1024 -4.04 32.98 -18.53
CA VAL A 1024 -3.69 31.64 -19.03
C VAL A 1024 -4.77 31.12 -19.99
N ASN A 1025 -6.04 31.21 -19.61
CA ASN A 1025 -7.15 30.72 -20.44
C ASN A 1025 -7.30 31.49 -21.76
N VAL A 1026 -7.05 32.80 -21.74
CA VAL A 1026 -7.01 33.62 -22.97
C VAL A 1026 -5.87 33.15 -23.88
N VAL A 1027 -4.67 32.95 -23.34
CA VAL A 1027 -3.52 32.42 -24.10
C VAL A 1027 -3.84 31.05 -24.69
N LYS A 1028 -4.35 30.12 -23.88
CA LYS A 1028 -4.74 28.77 -24.33
C LYS A 1028 -5.72 28.83 -25.50
N THR A 1029 -6.76 29.63 -25.37
CA THR A 1029 -7.80 29.72 -26.40
C THR A 1029 -7.27 30.33 -27.69
N THR A 1030 -6.49 31.42 -27.58
CA THR A 1030 -5.89 32.09 -28.74
C THR A 1030 -4.88 31.19 -29.45
N SER A 1031 -4.11 30.42 -28.69
CA SER A 1031 -3.21 29.41 -29.26
C SER A 1031 -3.99 28.28 -29.94
N GLN A 1032 -5.08 27.81 -29.34
CA GLN A 1032 -5.90 26.72 -29.90
C GLN A 1032 -6.59 27.10 -31.21
N SER A 1033 -7.01 28.34 -31.39
CA SER A 1033 -7.76 28.78 -32.58
C SER A 1033 -6.96 28.68 -33.88
N LEU A 1034 -5.63 28.72 -33.82
CA LEU A 1034 -4.75 28.58 -34.99
C LEU A 1034 -4.63 27.15 -35.53
N GLY A 1035 -4.91 26.14 -34.68
CA GLY A 1035 -4.73 24.73 -35.04
C GLY A 1035 -5.64 24.24 -36.18
N PRO A 1036 -6.97 24.47 -36.12
CA PRO A 1036 -7.89 23.95 -37.14
C PRO A 1036 -7.59 24.38 -38.58
N LEU A 1037 -7.15 25.63 -38.79
CA LEU A 1037 -6.75 26.15 -40.11
C LEU A 1037 -5.58 25.34 -40.69
N LEU A 1038 -4.54 25.09 -39.89
CA LEU A 1038 -3.38 24.31 -40.33
C LEU A 1038 -3.77 22.87 -40.65
N THR A 1039 -4.64 22.26 -39.84
CA THR A 1039 -5.16 20.92 -40.11
C THR A 1039 -5.97 20.87 -41.40
N GLY A 1040 -6.81 21.89 -41.68
CA GLY A 1040 -7.55 22.00 -42.94
C GLY A 1040 -6.64 22.13 -44.17
N ILE A 1041 -5.58 22.95 -44.09
CA ILE A 1041 -4.56 23.09 -45.15
C ILE A 1041 -3.84 21.76 -45.40
N LEU A 1042 -3.46 21.04 -44.33
CA LEU A 1042 -2.82 19.73 -44.45
C LEU A 1042 -3.76 18.66 -45.00
N ALA A 1043 -5.05 18.67 -44.61
CA ALA A 1043 -6.07 17.76 -45.09
C ALA A 1043 -6.34 17.94 -46.60
N ARG A 1044 -6.37 19.19 -47.08
CA ARG A 1044 -6.51 19.52 -48.51
C ARG A 1044 -5.35 18.95 -49.35
N ASN A 1045 -4.13 18.91 -48.80
CA ASN A 1045 -2.94 18.38 -49.46
C ASN A 1045 -2.70 16.88 -49.25
N ASN A 1046 -3.72 16.11 -48.81
CA ASN A 1046 -3.63 14.68 -48.49
C ASN A 1046 -2.62 14.34 -47.37
N MET A 1047 -2.21 15.32 -46.56
CA MET A 1047 -1.29 15.16 -45.43
C MET A 1047 -2.03 15.20 -44.09
N PHE A 1048 -3.29 14.77 -44.06
CA PHE A 1048 -4.15 14.90 -42.88
C PHE A 1048 -3.53 14.25 -41.63
N GLY A 1049 -2.91 13.07 -41.76
CA GLY A 1049 -2.25 12.37 -40.66
C GLY A 1049 -1.07 13.13 -40.02
N VAL A 1050 -0.40 14.00 -40.78
CA VAL A 1050 0.75 14.77 -40.28
C VAL A 1050 0.32 15.76 -39.18
N SER A 1051 -0.92 16.26 -39.22
CA SER A 1051 -1.46 17.14 -38.18
C SER A 1051 -1.51 16.47 -36.80
N PHE A 1052 -1.89 15.18 -36.73
CA PHE A 1052 -1.93 14.40 -35.49
C PHE A 1052 -0.53 14.09 -34.97
N MET A 1053 0.42 13.82 -35.87
CA MET A 1053 1.83 13.60 -35.50
C MET A 1053 2.45 14.86 -34.91
N ILE A 1054 2.27 16.02 -35.55
CA ILE A 1054 2.72 17.32 -35.03
C ILE A 1054 2.07 17.61 -33.68
N ALA A 1055 0.76 17.38 -33.54
CA ALA A 1055 0.04 17.58 -32.28
C ALA A 1055 0.60 16.72 -31.15
N GLY A 1056 0.88 15.43 -31.40
CA GLY A 1056 1.48 14.54 -30.41
C GLY A 1056 2.91 14.96 -30.04
N CYS A 1057 3.76 15.31 -31.01
CA CYS A 1057 5.11 15.80 -30.74
C CYS A 1057 5.12 17.07 -29.89
N LEU A 1058 4.26 18.05 -30.20
CA LEU A 1058 4.14 19.29 -29.43
C LEU A 1058 3.68 19.03 -27.99
N LYS A 1059 2.76 18.09 -27.77
CA LYS A 1059 2.34 17.68 -26.43
C LYS A 1059 3.46 16.99 -25.65
N VAL A 1060 4.25 16.13 -26.29
CA VAL A 1060 5.47 15.54 -25.68
C VAL A 1060 6.46 16.64 -25.27
N THR A 1061 6.69 17.64 -26.11
CA THR A 1061 7.56 18.79 -25.79
C THR A 1061 7.04 19.57 -24.58
N TYR A 1062 5.73 19.82 -24.51
CA TYR A 1062 5.09 20.44 -23.35
C TYR A 1062 5.31 19.62 -22.07
N ASP A 1063 5.07 18.30 -22.12
CA ASP A 1063 5.19 17.42 -20.96
C ASP A 1063 6.63 17.36 -20.42
N LEU A 1064 7.62 17.26 -21.32
CA LEU A 1064 9.03 17.33 -20.95
C LEU A 1064 9.40 18.72 -20.40
N GLY A 1065 8.89 19.80 -20.99
CA GLY A 1065 9.09 21.16 -20.52
C GLY A 1065 8.53 21.41 -19.13
N MET A 1066 7.35 20.87 -18.81
CA MET A 1066 6.75 20.89 -17.48
C MET A 1066 7.59 20.13 -16.46
N LEU A 1067 8.09 18.94 -16.83
CA LEU A 1067 8.93 18.11 -15.95
C LEU A 1067 10.25 18.82 -15.61
N VAL A 1068 10.96 19.32 -16.63
CA VAL A 1068 12.25 20.01 -16.45
C VAL A 1068 12.08 21.30 -15.64
N SER A 1069 11.01 22.06 -15.89
CA SER A 1069 10.83 23.38 -15.27
C SER A 1069 10.39 23.30 -13.80
N PHE A 1070 9.68 22.25 -13.38
CA PHE A 1070 8.96 22.25 -12.10
C PHE A 1070 9.13 21.01 -11.22
N ALA A 1071 9.73 19.91 -11.68
CA ALA A 1071 9.82 18.68 -10.88
C ALA A 1071 10.70 18.78 -9.62
N GLY A 1072 11.68 19.68 -9.58
CA GLY A 1072 12.59 19.87 -8.43
C GLY A 1072 12.03 20.82 -7.35
N LYS A 1073 11.34 21.88 -7.75
CA LYS A 1073 10.89 22.96 -6.85
C LYS A 1073 9.71 22.58 -5.95
N GLU A 1074 8.89 21.63 -6.36
CA GLU A 1074 7.74 21.13 -5.57
C GLU A 1074 8.20 20.31 -4.34
N ALA A 1075 9.36 19.66 -4.42
CA ALA A 1075 9.95 18.90 -3.33
C ALA A 1075 10.57 19.80 -2.24
N GLU A 1076 11.12 20.95 -2.62
CA GLU A 1076 11.65 21.96 -1.68
C GLU A 1076 10.50 22.67 -0.94
N LYS A 1077 9.44 23.08 -1.65
CA LYS A 1077 8.28 23.74 -1.02
C LYS A 1077 7.52 22.83 -0.06
N ARG A 1078 7.37 21.52 -0.37
CA ARG A 1078 6.80 20.54 0.58
C ARG A 1078 7.65 20.36 1.84
N LYS A 1079 8.98 20.45 1.73
CA LYS A 1079 9.88 20.43 2.90
C LYS A 1079 9.79 21.71 3.73
N GLN A 1080 9.51 22.85 3.09
CA GLN A 1080 9.34 24.14 3.76
C GLN A 1080 8.01 24.21 4.50
N VAL A 1081 6.90 23.81 3.88
CA VAL A 1081 5.58 23.74 4.54
C VAL A 1081 5.56 22.71 5.67
N ALA A 1082 6.28 21.59 5.54
CA ALA A 1082 6.43 20.62 6.63
C ALA A 1082 7.34 21.13 7.77
N ARG A 1083 8.19 22.13 7.52
CA ARG A 1083 8.98 22.81 8.57
C ARG A 1083 8.16 23.89 9.28
N GLU A 1084 7.34 24.63 8.54
CA GLU A 1084 6.44 25.66 9.10
C GLU A 1084 5.30 25.01 9.93
N ALA A 1085 4.71 23.91 9.45
CA ALA A 1085 3.69 23.17 10.21
C ALA A 1085 4.21 22.51 11.50
N ASN A 1086 5.53 22.25 11.58
CA ASN A 1086 6.16 21.76 12.81
C ASN A 1086 6.65 22.90 13.73
N GLY A 1087 6.70 24.15 13.25
CA GLY A 1087 7.11 25.32 14.04
C GLY A 1087 5.96 25.97 14.80
N ASP A 1088 4.75 25.96 14.22
CA ASP A 1088 3.57 26.58 14.86
C ASP A 1088 3.00 25.75 16.04
N GLU A 1089 3.37 24.46 16.17
CA GLU A 1089 3.05 23.64 17.35
C GLU A 1089 3.92 23.96 18.59
N GLU A 1090 5.04 24.68 18.41
CA GLU A 1090 5.93 25.11 19.51
C GLU A 1090 5.50 26.46 20.12
N GLU A 1091 4.69 27.27 19.43
CA GLU A 1091 4.26 28.60 19.92
C GLU A 1091 2.87 28.61 20.58
N THR A 1092 2.15 27.48 20.58
CA THR A 1092 0.83 27.33 21.23
C THR A 1092 0.76 26.20 22.27
N ARG A 1093 1.89 25.84 22.89
CA ARG A 1093 1.92 25.02 24.12
C ARG A 1093 2.54 25.75 25.30
#